data_AF-A0A2T3FSN1-F1
#
_entry.id   AF-A0A2T3FSN1-F1
#
_cell.length_a   1.000
_cell.length_b   1.000
_cell.length_c   1.000
_cell.angle_alpha   90.00
_cell.angle_beta   90.00
_cell.angle_gamma   90.00
#
_symmetry.space_group_name_H-M   'P 1'
#
loop_
_entity.id
_entity.type
_entity.pdbx_description
1 polymer ?
#
loop_
_entity_poly.entity_id
_entity_poly.type
_entity_poly.pdbx_seq_one_letter_code
_entity_poly.pdbx_strand_id
1 'polypeptide(L)'
;MKNKLSKLYKIFLAIGMVFSMCFNTLGMSVVNAYDPSVPKEFTRVKNIKYPEWWGRKIPSIASWSTYSCKYDGKWAFCLEAEKKTPASGKYPAQVIENNENVRKLLYYGFGGPAAYGEFAADADLKTAICPDDPLTNDDIKYLLTHIFLSGAYSGQWKGFDENLFNQTFGSNYGTNIMNIYRRIISLPDPGNGVSWEGNKSGNRALFKASYDKTNNQQVTNTVKLNGASSAEVNIPLASNVTIHIAGTSATQTGGTAKVYGGQSFYFTAPCQNSPSNFVSDNVCGNGCERFTALAIHDGGAGTQAQGTWNMDPDDARLYLNIEWLDFGSLELTKKNTNQDLIDGAKFNIKSVSYDGYNENTVVKNGKIKVNDLLVGTYEVKETEAPYGYLLNTDTFTVKVEKDKTTVLSVTDDEPKGNIDFQKEIDTSKTNGLKGDATAEGVTFELHASEKITNQAGTKTYYEKGALVSSKKTDANGKIAWSELPLGKYYIQESKTNDSLVFNDAKISVSIEYEGQTVSKVSRSAKGTNRVNMQKIQVFKSGEKDSISGLVKGLQGAEFTFKLYSEVNHVGWDNATTYAVITTDTNGKANTPYLPYGKYIVKETKTPKDYITAPDFTISVTDDYSEYKDVEQVKRVNVNNRPFTSQLKIIKLDAESGKKVTLNGASFKIKDSKGNYVVQKVGGKKYDTFTTNSKNVVTVKDSEEGTVTLPLQLDAGDYSIEEVETPKGFLQLEQSVKFTITNTRDYDKDEDEDPILTVKVKNAQPKGKIILTKTDKATNEALADVEYELTAKENIYSAVDGTLRYAKGATVAKGKTDANGKLVIDSLFMGKYELKETLTNEGYVLSEKVHQINLEQKDLTTKEYVITKNVTNIAPHGEIHVQKRDRDTLEDLSGVTFQLTAKEDIYSLDGRNTLLYKKGEAVSMDISENGYYVTNELGEIHISGLPLGKYELKEVQELEGYVKNNKVYDIDLSYDHTDKIIYSKELDVLNKKTATEISKVDATNEKELESAKLSLRDEDGNLVEEWTSTKDVHIIRGLVSGKKYILHEDLAPLGYATASDVTFTVNEDGSVTKVKMKDEITKVDISKVDATTGKEIEGAKLTLKDKETGEVVESWTSGKEPHRIEGLTVSKTYVLHEDLAPAGYNVASDVEFTISDTGEVQKVVMKDEAKPVVVKTGDDTDYKSLSALLIASGLLIAAVICKIKRGKDE
;
A
#
# COMPACT_ATOMS: atom_id res chain seq x y z
N MET A 1 -18.03 -10.19 -63.54
CA MET A 1 -18.81 -11.33 -64.12
C MET A 1 -18.44 -12.61 -63.36
N LYS A 2 -19.22 -13.70 -63.54
CA LYS A 2 -18.81 -15.14 -63.54
C LYS A 2 -17.50 -15.49 -62.79
N ASN A 3 -17.37 -16.47 -61.91
CA ASN A 3 -18.17 -17.61 -61.45
C ASN A 3 -17.18 -18.48 -60.61
N LYS A 4 -17.67 -19.44 -59.81
CA LYS A 4 -16.90 -20.62 -59.31
C LYS A 4 -15.51 -20.37 -58.68
N LEU A 5 -15.48 -20.20 -57.35
CA LEU A 5 -14.52 -20.79 -56.39
C LEU A 5 -15.01 -20.38 -54.99
N SER A 6 -16.00 -21.01 -54.34
CA SER A 6 -16.62 -22.34 -54.42
C SER A 6 -15.79 -23.53 -53.87
N LYS A 7 -16.01 -23.86 -52.59
CA LYS A 7 -15.72 -25.13 -51.87
C LYS A 7 -14.29 -25.68 -52.03
N LEU A 8 -13.43 -25.67 -51.01
CA LEU A 8 -13.52 -26.45 -49.76
C LEU A 8 -12.91 -25.65 -48.57
N TYR A 9 -13.44 -25.67 -47.35
CA TYR A 9 -13.32 -26.71 -46.31
C TYR A 9 -11.93 -26.80 -45.63
N LYS A 10 -11.86 -26.35 -44.35
CA LYS A 10 -11.05 -26.82 -43.19
C LYS A 10 -10.89 -25.66 -42.18
N ILE A 11 -11.48 -25.76 -40.98
CA ILE A 11 -10.84 -26.13 -39.68
C ILE A 11 -9.99 -24.98 -39.10
N PHE A 12 -10.18 -24.44 -37.88
CA PHE A 12 -11.21 -24.49 -36.80
C PHE A 12 -11.43 -23.00 -36.36
N LEU A 13 -12.54 -22.49 -35.79
CA LEU A 13 -13.51 -22.94 -34.76
C LEU A 13 -13.04 -22.75 -33.29
N ALA A 14 -13.95 -22.22 -32.45
CA ALA A 14 -13.93 -22.17 -30.96
C ALA A 14 -12.90 -21.24 -30.27
N ILE A 15 -13.09 -20.71 -29.05
CA ILE A 15 -14.23 -20.50 -28.10
C ILE A 15 -13.75 -19.38 -27.13
N GLY A 16 -14.54 -18.50 -26.51
CA GLY A 16 -15.99 -18.25 -26.56
C GLY A 16 -16.50 -17.64 -25.23
N MET A 17 -17.42 -16.67 -25.26
CA MET A 17 -18.22 -16.21 -24.09
C MET A 17 -19.44 -15.39 -24.55
N VAL A 18 -20.38 -15.14 -23.62
CA VAL A 18 -21.62 -14.37 -23.77
C VAL A 18 -22.63 -14.91 -24.79
N PHE A 19 -23.65 -15.62 -24.31
CA PHE A 19 -25.00 -15.56 -24.89
C PHE A 19 -26.05 -15.90 -23.83
N SER A 20 -26.91 -14.93 -23.49
CA SER A 20 -28.01 -15.11 -22.52
C SER A 20 -29.14 -14.13 -22.83
N MET A 21 -30.04 -14.49 -23.75
CA MET A 21 -31.37 -13.91 -23.89
C MET A 21 -32.24 -14.77 -24.82
N CYS A 22 -33.57 -14.65 -24.68
CA CYS A 22 -34.60 -15.15 -25.59
C CYS A 22 -34.76 -16.67 -25.80
N PHE A 23 -35.47 -17.31 -24.87
CA PHE A 23 -36.48 -18.33 -25.22
C PHE A 23 -37.69 -18.23 -24.27
N ASN A 24 -38.87 -17.89 -24.80
CA ASN A 24 -40.21 -18.39 -24.42
C ASN A 24 -41.34 -17.51 -25.00
N THR A 25 -41.71 -17.78 -26.26
CA THR A 25 -42.98 -17.31 -26.87
C THR A 25 -43.58 -18.38 -27.80
N LEU A 26 -43.88 -19.55 -27.25
CA LEU A 26 -44.87 -20.46 -27.82
C LEU A 26 -45.88 -20.83 -26.73
N GLY A 27 -47.10 -20.33 -26.87
CA GLY A 27 -48.18 -20.67 -25.96
C GLY A 27 -48.64 -22.10 -26.20
N MET A 28 -48.34 -23.00 -25.27
CA MET A 28 -49.08 -24.26 -25.18
C MET A 28 -50.50 -23.92 -24.72
N SER A 29 -51.47 -24.06 -25.61
CA SER A 29 -52.88 -24.07 -25.24
C SER A 29 -53.12 -25.24 -24.28
N VAL A 30 -53.32 -24.94 -22.99
CA VAL A 30 -53.81 -25.93 -22.04
C VAL A 30 -55.27 -26.18 -22.38
N VAL A 31 -55.51 -27.24 -23.16
CA VAL A 31 -56.86 -27.77 -23.38
C VAL A 31 -57.21 -28.52 -22.11
N ASN A 32 -57.91 -27.86 -21.19
CA ASN A 32 -58.36 -28.49 -19.95
C ASN A 32 -59.23 -29.72 -20.30
N ALA A 33 -58.86 -30.90 -19.78
CA ALA A 33 -59.59 -32.15 -20.03
C ALA A 33 -61.07 -32.08 -19.59
N TYR A 34 -61.39 -31.19 -18.64
CA TYR A 34 -62.73 -30.67 -18.42
C TYR A 34 -62.77 -29.15 -18.63
N ASP A 35 -63.43 -28.70 -19.70
CA ASP A 35 -63.74 -27.30 -19.93
C ASP A 35 -65.03 -26.92 -19.18
N PRO A 36 -64.97 -26.08 -18.11
CA PRO A 36 -66.13 -25.71 -17.31
C PRO A 36 -67.09 -24.74 -18.05
N SER A 37 -66.72 -24.24 -19.23
CA SER A 37 -67.59 -23.40 -20.05
C SER A 37 -68.51 -24.21 -20.97
N VAL A 38 -68.24 -25.50 -21.21
CA VAL A 38 -68.99 -26.35 -22.16
C VAL A 38 -70.22 -27.00 -21.49
N PRO A 39 -71.46 -26.65 -21.90
CA PRO A 39 -72.65 -27.19 -21.25
C PRO A 39 -72.94 -28.64 -21.68
N LYS A 40 -72.98 -29.57 -20.72
CA LYS A 40 -73.33 -30.98 -20.95
C LYS A 40 -74.78 -31.28 -20.59
N GLU A 41 -75.30 -32.40 -21.07
CA GLU A 41 -76.69 -32.81 -20.82
C GLU A 41 -76.94 -33.10 -19.33
N PHE A 42 -77.99 -32.47 -18.79
CA PHE A 42 -78.54 -32.74 -17.48
C PHE A 42 -79.99 -33.22 -17.62
N THR A 43 -80.30 -34.39 -17.08
CA THR A 43 -81.60 -35.06 -17.29
C THR A 43 -82.16 -35.57 -15.96
N ARG A 44 -83.39 -35.12 -15.63
CA ARG A 44 -84.21 -35.73 -14.58
C ARG A 44 -84.67 -37.12 -15.01
N VAL A 45 -84.40 -38.13 -14.20
CA VAL A 45 -84.68 -39.55 -14.48
C VAL A 45 -86.03 -39.98 -13.88
N LYS A 46 -86.23 -39.76 -12.57
CA LYS A 46 -87.43 -40.19 -11.83
C LYS A 46 -87.68 -39.22 -10.68
N ASN A 47 -88.95 -38.88 -10.41
CA ASN A 47 -89.28 -38.20 -9.14
C ASN A 47 -89.39 -39.25 -8.03
N ILE A 48 -88.63 -39.08 -6.96
CA ILE A 48 -88.53 -39.99 -5.83
C ILE A 48 -89.11 -39.27 -4.60
N LYS A 49 -90.27 -39.73 -4.12
CA LYS A 49 -90.78 -39.30 -2.81
C LYS A 49 -89.87 -39.83 -1.70
N TYR A 50 -89.80 -39.11 -0.58
CA TYR A 50 -89.25 -39.68 0.65
C TYR A 50 -90.20 -40.78 1.17
N PRO A 51 -89.70 -41.81 1.90
CA PRO A 51 -90.52 -42.95 2.33
C PRO A 51 -91.84 -42.54 2.99
N GLU A 52 -92.97 -43.06 2.52
CA GLU A 52 -94.29 -42.54 2.93
C GLU A 52 -94.59 -42.85 4.41
N TRP A 53 -93.97 -43.88 4.97
CA TRP A 53 -94.03 -44.18 6.41
C TRP A 53 -93.10 -43.29 7.26
N TRP A 54 -92.03 -42.72 6.70
CA TRP A 54 -91.29 -41.64 7.36
C TRP A 54 -92.16 -40.39 7.43
N GLY A 55 -92.79 -40.00 6.31
CA GLY A 55 -93.72 -38.86 6.27
C GLY A 55 -94.89 -38.97 7.27
N ARG A 56 -95.47 -40.18 7.41
CA ARG A 56 -96.51 -40.47 8.42
C ARG A 56 -96.06 -40.33 9.89
N LYS A 57 -94.76 -40.19 10.14
CA LYS A 57 -94.15 -40.12 11.48
C LYS A 57 -93.44 -38.79 11.74
N ILE A 58 -92.82 -38.20 10.71
CA ILE A 58 -92.23 -36.86 10.69
C ILE A 58 -93.02 -36.03 9.65
N PRO A 59 -94.04 -35.26 10.07
CA PRO A 59 -94.92 -34.56 9.13
C PRO A 59 -94.21 -33.56 8.22
N SER A 60 -93.08 -32.98 8.66
CA SER A 60 -92.33 -31.98 7.90
C SER A 60 -91.71 -32.51 6.60
N ILE A 61 -91.46 -33.82 6.49
CA ILE A 61 -90.92 -34.47 5.27
C ILE A 61 -91.98 -35.24 4.47
N ALA A 62 -93.26 -35.23 4.90
CA ALA A 62 -94.32 -36.01 4.27
C ALA A 62 -94.70 -35.54 2.85
N SER A 63 -94.46 -34.27 2.53
CA SER A 63 -94.69 -33.67 1.22
C SER A 63 -93.45 -33.71 0.31
N TRP A 64 -92.33 -34.28 0.77
CA TRP A 64 -91.04 -34.12 0.11
C TRP A 64 -90.82 -35.16 -0.98
N SER A 65 -90.34 -34.68 -2.13
CA SER A 65 -89.86 -35.50 -3.23
C SER A 65 -88.70 -34.81 -3.91
N THR A 66 -87.73 -35.58 -4.39
CA THR A 66 -86.61 -35.06 -5.17
C THR A 66 -86.44 -35.87 -6.45
N TYR A 67 -85.92 -35.23 -7.50
CA TYR A 67 -85.60 -35.97 -8.71
C TYR A 67 -84.26 -36.71 -8.55
N SER A 68 -84.23 -37.96 -8.98
CA SER A 68 -82.96 -38.57 -9.38
C SER A 68 -82.54 -37.98 -10.72
N CYS A 69 -81.30 -37.50 -10.79
CA CYS A 69 -80.78 -36.74 -11.91
C CYS A 69 -79.50 -37.35 -12.44
N LYS A 70 -79.21 -37.08 -13.72
CA LYS A 70 -77.96 -37.46 -14.36
C LYS A 70 -77.35 -36.28 -15.08
N TYR A 71 -76.01 -36.27 -15.14
CA TYR A 71 -75.21 -35.32 -15.89
C TYR A 71 -74.17 -36.11 -16.68
N ASP A 72 -74.12 -35.92 -18.01
CA ASP A 72 -73.18 -36.65 -18.87
C ASP A 72 -73.22 -38.18 -18.66
N GLY A 73 -74.43 -38.73 -18.48
CA GLY A 73 -74.72 -40.14 -18.18
C GLY A 73 -74.45 -40.60 -16.73
N LYS A 74 -73.59 -39.89 -15.98
CA LYS A 74 -73.28 -40.13 -14.57
C LYS A 74 -74.41 -39.65 -13.65
N TRP A 75 -74.48 -40.16 -12.42
CA TRP A 75 -75.44 -39.66 -11.43
C TRP A 75 -75.10 -38.24 -10.97
N ALA A 76 -76.13 -37.43 -10.74
CA ALA A 76 -76.04 -36.08 -10.22
C ALA A 76 -77.05 -35.91 -9.06
N PHE A 77 -76.60 -35.30 -7.97
CA PHE A 77 -77.30 -35.23 -6.68
C PHE A 77 -77.57 -33.78 -6.26
N CYS A 78 -78.47 -33.55 -5.31
CA CYS A 78 -78.65 -32.21 -4.77
C CYS A 78 -77.54 -31.81 -3.79
N LEU A 79 -77.16 -30.54 -3.85
CA LEU A 79 -76.24 -29.88 -2.92
C LEU A 79 -76.92 -28.82 -2.03
N GLU A 80 -78.20 -28.51 -2.29
CA GLU A 80 -78.99 -27.44 -1.67
C GLU A 80 -80.49 -27.81 -1.57
N ALA A 81 -80.85 -28.75 -0.68
CA ALA A 81 -82.17 -29.41 -0.67
C ALA A 81 -83.40 -28.49 -0.49
N GLU A 82 -83.25 -27.21 -0.13
CA GLU A 82 -84.37 -26.26 -0.02
C GLU A 82 -84.84 -25.65 -1.35
N LYS A 83 -84.04 -25.76 -2.42
CA LYS A 83 -84.33 -25.16 -3.72
C LYS A 83 -84.96 -26.16 -4.70
N LYS A 84 -85.61 -25.67 -5.76
CA LYS A 84 -86.26 -26.55 -6.76
C LYS A 84 -85.20 -27.18 -7.67
N THR A 85 -85.32 -28.47 -8.01
CA THR A 85 -84.41 -29.11 -8.99
C THR A 85 -84.42 -28.35 -10.32
N PRO A 86 -83.26 -28.07 -10.95
CA PRO A 86 -83.17 -27.60 -12.33
C PRO A 86 -84.04 -28.40 -13.29
N ALA A 87 -84.46 -27.80 -14.40
CA ALA A 87 -85.14 -28.53 -15.48
C ALA A 87 -84.17 -29.51 -16.16
N SER A 88 -84.66 -30.45 -16.98
CA SER A 88 -83.77 -31.15 -17.91
C SER A 88 -83.30 -30.17 -19.00
N GLY A 89 -82.03 -30.20 -19.37
CA GLY A 89 -81.41 -29.20 -20.25
C GLY A 89 -79.94 -29.45 -20.51
N LYS A 90 -79.18 -28.41 -20.86
CA LYS A 90 -77.72 -28.45 -20.93
C LYS A 90 -77.12 -27.34 -20.07
N TYR A 91 -76.22 -27.70 -19.17
CA TYR A 91 -75.64 -26.78 -18.19
C TYR A 91 -74.12 -26.97 -18.07
N PRO A 92 -73.35 -25.88 -17.86
CA PRO A 92 -71.97 -26.00 -17.44
C PRO A 92 -71.90 -26.58 -16.02
N ALA A 93 -70.74 -27.14 -15.66
CA ALA A 93 -70.40 -27.40 -14.26
C ALA A 93 -69.03 -26.80 -13.95
N GLN A 94 -68.78 -26.51 -12.68
CA GLN A 94 -67.54 -25.95 -12.18
C GLN A 94 -66.91 -26.94 -11.20
N VAL A 95 -65.58 -26.95 -11.10
CA VAL A 95 -64.87 -27.81 -10.15
C VAL A 95 -65.21 -27.37 -8.72
N ILE A 96 -65.58 -28.34 -7.86
CA ILE A 96 -65.77 -28.10 -6.43
C ILE A 96 -64.39 -28.13 -5.76
N GLU A 97 -63.68 -27.02 -5.95
CA GLU A 97 -62.44 -26.70 -5.27
C GLU A 97 -62.59 -26.91 -3.75
N ASN A 98 -61.60 -27.55 -3.13
CA ASN A 98 -61.40 -27.59 -1.68
C ASN A 98 -62.53 -28.17 -0.78
N ASN A 99 -63.58 -28.83 -1.32
CA ASN A 99 -64.53 -29.61 -0.49
C ASN A 99 -64.25 -31.12 -0.54
N GLU A 100 -63.44 -31.59 0.41
CA GLU A 100 -63.06 -33.00 0.62
C GLU A 100 -64.27 -33.91 0.92
N ASN A 101 -65.21 -33.47 1.77
CA ASN A 101 -66.37 -34.29 2.14
C ASN A 101 -67.27 -34.57 0.93
N VAL A 102 -67.50 -33.56 0.09
CA VAL A 102 -68.27 -33.69 -1.15
C VAL A 102 -67.56 -34.59 -2.17
N ARG A 103 -66.23 -34.54 -2.29
CA ARG A 103 -65.46 -35.53 -3.07
C ARG A 103 -65.69 -36.95 -2.57
N LYS A 104 -65.52 -37.20 -1.25
CA LYS A 104 -65.72 -38.54 -0.66
C LYS A 104 -67.13 -39.06 -0.89
N LEU A 105 -68.15 -38.22 -0.71
CA LEU A 105 -69.56 -38.61 -0.89
C LEU A 105 -69.93 -38.87 -2.35
N LEU A 106 -69.35 -38.13 -3.31
CA LEU A 106 -69.50 -38.41 -4.74
C LEU A 106 -68.70 -39.63 -5.21
N TYR A 107 -67.68 -40.06 -4.46
CA TYR A 107 -66.81 -41.18 -4.82
C TYR A 107 -67.23 -42.51 -4.20
N TYR A 108 -67.55 -42.49 -2.90
CA TYR A 108 -67.93 -43.64 -2.08
C TYR A 108 -69.45 -43.73 -1.80
N GLY A 109 -70.23 -42.71 -2.16
CA GLY A 109 -71.70 -42.78 -2.13
C GLY A 109 -72.29 -43.54 -3.31
N PHE A 110 -73.63 -43.58 -3.40
CA PHE A 110 -74.33 -44.20 -4.51
C PHE A 110 -73.89 -43.60 -5.84
N GLY A 111 -73.60 -44.42 -6.85
CA GLY A 111 -73.22 -43.92 -8.17
C GLY A 111 -71.82 -43.29 -8.27
N GLY A 112 -71.02 -43.34 -7.20
CA GLY A 112 -69.59 -43.03 -7.25
C GLY A 112 -68.74 -44.19 -7.79
N PRO A 113 -67.47 -43.96 -8.19
CA PRO A 113 -66.60 -44.99 -8.76
C PRO A 113 -66.24 -46.13 -7.78
N ALA A 114 -66.35 -45.88 -6.47
CA ALA A 114 -65.96 -46.81 -5.42
C ALA A 114 -67.02 -46.89 -4.30
N ALA A 115 -68.30 -46.94 -4.68
CA ALA A 115 -69.44 -46.97 -3.75
C ALA A 115 -69.23 -47.98 -2.60
N TYR A 116 -69.20 -47.48 -1.36
CA TYR A 116 -68.66 -48.18 -0.20
C TYR A 116 -69.72 -48.57 0.83
N GLY A 117 -69.54 -49.72 1.48
CA GLY A 117 -70.44 -50.20 2.52
C GLY A 117 -71.87 -50.33 2.01
N GLU A 118 -72.81 -49.65 2.67
CA GLU A 118 -74.23 -49.67 2.34
C GLU A 118 -74.57 -49.11 0.95
N PHE A 119 -73.66 -48.36 0.33
CA PHE A 119 -73.82 -47.85 -1.04
C PHE A 119 -73.29 -48.78 -2.13
N ALA A 120 -72.55 -49.85 -1.78
CA ALA A 120 -72.09 -50.86 -2.72
C ALA A 120 -73.27 -51.52 -3.45
N ALA A 121 -73.04 -52.04 -4.67
CA ALA A 121 -74.11 -52.52 -5.55
C ALA A 121 -74.95 -53.64 -4.93
N ASP A 122 -74.31 -54.56 -4.21
CA ASP A 122 -74.85 -55.76 -3.58
C ASP A 122 -75.49 -55.53 -2.20
N ALA A 123 -75.20 -54.41 -1.53
CA ALA A 123 -75.77 -54.11 -0.22
C ALA A 123 -77.30 -53.89 -0.29
N ASP A 124 -78.08 -54.57 0.56
CA ASP A 124 -79.52 -54.31 0.72
C ASP A 124 -79.77 -53.26 1.81
N LEU A 125 -79.85 -52.01 1.38
CA LEU A 125 -80.14 -50.86 2.23
C LEU A 125 -81.65 -50.65 2.40
N LYS A 126 -82.47 -51.16 1.48
CA LYS A 126 -83.93 -51.12 1.61
C LYS A 126 -84.39 -51.91 2.83
N THR A 127 -84.01 -53.18 2.95
CA THR A 127 -84.48 -54.01 4.07
C THR A 127 -83.98 -53.50 5.42
N ALA A 128 -82.78 -52.92 5.47
CA ALA A 128 -82.21 -52.35 6.69
C ALA A 128 -82.88 -51.03 7.15
N ILE A 129 -83.53 -50.30 6.25
CA ILE A 129 -84.03 -48.95 6.51
C ILE A 129 -85.55 -48.84 6.31
N CYS A 130 -86.10 -49.30 5.19
CA CYS A 130 -87.51 -49.14 4.80
C CYS A 130 -88.07 -50.35 4.02
N PRO A 131 -88.16 -51.54 4.65
CA PRO A 131 -88.57 -52.78 3.98
C PRO A 131 -89.94 -52.69 3.29
N ASP A 132 -90.94 -52.09 3.96
CA ASP A 132 -92.35 -52.09 3.53
C ASP A 132 -92.74 -50.93 2.59
N ASP A 133 -91.78 -50.15 2.09
CA ASP A 133 -92.04 -48.98 1.25
C ASP A 133 -92.02 -49.32 -0.27
N PRO A 134 -92.80 -48.67 -1.15
CA PRO A 134 -92.74 -48.91 -2.60
C PRO A 134 -91.41 -48.52 -3.28
N LEU A 135 -90.52 -47.76 -2.62
CA LEU A 135 -89.20 -47.38 -3.15
C LEU A 135 -88.28 -48.60 -3.41
N THR A 136 -87.36 -48.49 -4.37
CA THR A 136 -86.34 -49.51 -4.65
C THR A 136 -85.10 -49.32 -3.76
N ASN A 137 -84.25 -50.34 -3.65
CA ASN A 137 -82.95 -50.24 -2.95
C ASN A 137 -82.10 -49.07 -3.49
N ASP A 138 -82.07 -48.90 -4.81
CA ASP A 138 -81.35 -47.80 -5.48
C ASP A 138 -81.99 -46.43 -5.23
N ASP A 139 -83.32 -46.32 -5.13
CA ASP A 139 -83.97 -45.07 -4.75
C ASP A 139 -83.51 -44.61 -3.35
N ILE A 140 -83.35 -45.55 -2.41
CA ILE A 140 -82.94 -45.29 -1.03
C ILE A 140 -81.45 -44.95 -0.93
N LYS A 141 -80.59 -45.69 -1.64
CA LYS A 141 -79.16 -45.36 -1.77
C LYS A 141 -78.96 -43.99 -2.40
N TYR A 142 -79.74 -43.66 -3.44
CA TYR A 142 -79.76 -42.32 -4.03
C TYR A 142 -80.21 -41.26 -3.01
N LEU A 143 -81.35 -41.46 -2.33
CA LEU A 143 -81.88 -40.51 -1.35
C LEU A 143 -80.90 -40.20 -0.20
N LEU A 144 -80.26 -41.21 0.39
CA LEU A 144 -79.28 -40.96 1.45
C LEU A 144 -78.04 -40.23 0.93
N THR A 145 -77.50 -40.64 -0.22
CA THR A 145 -76.36 -39.94 -0.86
C THR A 145 -76.70 -38.49 -1.17
N HIS A 146 -77.93 -38.24 -1.63
CA HIS A 146 -78.49 -36.91 -1.93
C HIS A 146 -78.61 -36.02 -0.69
N ILE A 147 -79.14 -36.54 0.41
CA ILE A 147 -79.25 -35.82 1.69
C ILE A 147 -77.86 -35.52 2.25
N PHE A 148 -76.97 -36.51 2.25
CA PHE A 148 -75.60 -36.39 2.73
C PHE A 148 -74.78 -35.35 1.95
N LEU A 149 -74.97 -35.28 0.62
CA LEU A 149 -74.32 -34.28 -0.24
C LEU A 149 -74.86 -32.86 -0.02
N SER A 150 -76.17 -32.69 0.13
CA SER A 150 -76.77 -31.42 0.55
C SER A 150 -76.21 -30.95 1.90
N GLY A 151 -76.13 -31.87 2.87
CA GLY A 151 -75.54 -31.64 4.18
C GLY A 151 -74.05 -31.25 4.14
N ALA A 152 -73.24 -31.90 3.31
CA ALA A 152 -71.80 -31.67 3.21
C ALA A 152 -71.39 -30.48 2.34
N TYR A 153 -72.26 -30.01 1.44
CA TYR A 153 -71.99 -28.86 0.58
C TYR A 153 -72.54 -27.55 1.14
N SER A 154 -73.82 -27.51 1.55
CA SER A 154 -74.49 -26.29 2.00
C SER A 154 -74.92 -26.29 3.47
N GLY A 155 -74.66 -27.38 4.20
CA GLY A 155 -75.17 -27.56 5.57
C GLY A 155 -76.68 -27.83 5.63
N GLN A 156 -77.37 -27.99 4.48
CA GLN A 156 -78.81 -28.15 4.41
C GLN A 156 -79.25 -29.60 4.65
N TRP A 157 -79.24 -29.98 5.93
CA TRP A 157 -79.77 -31.24 6.48
C TRP A 157 -81.30 -31.22 6.74
N LYS A 158 -82.01 -30.24 6.18
CA LYS A 158 -83.37 -29.88 6.59
C LYS A 158 -84.31 -31.10 6.62
N GLY A 159 -85.08 -31.24 7.69
CA GLY A 159 -85.98 -32.37 7.92
C GLY A 159 -85.32 -33.70 8.31
N PHE A 160 -83.99 -33.85 8.12
CA PHE A 160 -83.22 -35.08 8.34
C PHE A 160 -82.27 -34.94 9.53
N ASP A 161 -82.87 -34.74 10.71
CA ASP A 161 -82.13 -34.58 11.99
C ASP A 161 -81.96 -35.92 12.71
N GLU A 162 -80.75 -36.18 13.22
CA GLU A 162 -80.39 -37.44 13.89
C GLU A 162 -81.21 -37.68 15.16
N ASN A 163 -81.44 -36.64 15.96
CA ASN A 163 -82.19 -36.73 17.22
C ASN A 163 -83.67 -36.95 16.95
N LEU A 164 -84.23 -36.27 15.95
CA LEU A 164 -85.61 -36.46 15.51
C LEU A 164 -85.84 -37.88 14.98
N PHE A 165 -84.95 -38.40 14.13
CA PHE A 165 -85.05 -39.78 13.64
C PHE A 165 -84.88 -40.81 14.77
N ASN A 166 -83.96 -40.58 15.71
CA ASN A 166 -83.83 -41.41 16.92
C ASN A 166 -85.09 -41.37 17.79
N GLN A 167 -85.67 -40.20 18.04
CA GLN A 167 -86.88 -40.03 18.85
C GLN A 167 -88.11 -40.68 18.19
N THR A 168 -88.21 -40.59 16.86
CA THR A 168 -89.41 -40.97 16.11
C THR A 168 -89.43 -42.43 15.64
N PHE A 169 -88.28 -43.03 15.35
CA PHE A 169 -88.17 -44.41 14.82
C PHE A 169 -87.47 -45.40 15.76
N GLY A 170 -86.90 -44.94 16.87
CA GLY A 170 -86.21 -45.76 17.86
C GLY A 170 -84.78 -45.24 18.11
N SER A 171 -84.34 -45.26 19.37
CA SER A 171 -83.33 -44.34 19.93
C SER A 171 -81.95 -44.29 19.27
N ASN A 172 -81.62 -45.23 18.38
CA ASN A 172 -80.35 -45.29 17.65
C ASN A 172 -80.53 -45.26 16.11
N TYR A 173 -81.75 -45.13 15.59
CA TYR A 173 -82.07 -45.28 14.16
C TYR A 173 -81.47 -44.16 13.29
N GLY A 174 -81.66 -42.90 13.69
CA GLY A 174 -81.01 -41.75 13.06
C GLY A 174 -79.49 -41.80 13.22
N THR A 175 -78.99 -42.30 14.35
CA THR A 175 -77.55 -42.47 14.58
C THR A 175 -76.94 -43.55 13.68
N ASN A 176 -77.62 -44.67 13.45
CA ASN A 176 -77.16 -45.68 12.49
C ASN A 176 -77.03 -45.08 11.09
N ILE A 177 -78.02 -44.28 10.66
CA ILE A 177 -78.01 -43.55 9.39
C ILE A 177 -76.83 -42.56 9.33
N MET A 178 -76.65 -41.69 10.34
CA MET A 178 -75.54 -40.73 10.36
C MET A 178 -74.17 -41.38 10.53
N ASN A 179 -74.10 -42.60 11.05
CA ASN A 179 -72.86 -43.38 11.09
C ASN A 179 -72.43 -43.87 9.69
N ILE A 180 -73.37 -44.06 8.75
CA ILE A 180 -73.02 -44.26 7.32
C ILE A 180 -72.30 -43.01 6.80
N TYR A 181 -72.87 -41.82 7.01
CA TYR A 181 -72.25 -40.54 6.63
C TYR A 181 -70.85 -40.36 7.24
N ARG A 182 -70.74 -40.50 8.58
CA ARG A 182 -69.48 -40.38 9.33
C ARG A 182 -68.40 -41.32 8.79
N ARG A 183 -68.76 -42.57 8.49
CA ARG A 183 -67.85 -43.56 7.93
C ARG A 183 -67.37 -43.14 6.53
N ILE A 184 -68.27 -42.68 5.65
CA ILE A 184 -67.88 -42.21 4.31
C ILE A 184 -66.92 -41.01 4.37
N ILE A 185 -67.18 -39.99 5.20
CA ILE A 185 -66.26 -38.84 5.32
C ILE A 185 -64.93 -39.20 6.02
N SER A 186 -64.87 -40.32 6.75
CA SER A 186 -63.63 -40.83 7.38
C SER A 186 -62.72 -41.62 6.42
N LEU A 187 -63.19 -41.98 5.22
CA LEU A 187 -62.36 -42.61 4.19
C LEU A 187 -61.30 -41.64 3.65
N PRO A 188 -60.24 -42.11 2.94
CA PRO A 188 -59.26 -41.23 2.31
C PRO A 188 -59.89 -40.25 1.30
N ASP A 189 -59.30 -39.07 1.10
CA ASP A 189 -59.76 -38.16 0.03
C ASP A 189 -59.29 -38.67 -1.34
N PRO A 190 -60.22 -39.03 -2.26
CA PRO A 190 -59.88 -39.48 -3.61
C PRO A 190 -59.27 -38.36 -4.48
N GLY A 191 -59.39 -37.10 -4.07
CA GLY A 191 -58.87 -35.93 -4.79
C GLY A 191 -57.36 -35.73 -4.75
N ASN A 192 -56.56 -36.70 -4.30
CA ASN A 192 -55.09 -36.57 -4.19
C ASN A 192 -54.28 -37.30 -5.28
N GLY A 193 -54.92 -38.14 -6.12
CA GLY A 193 -54.28 -38.78 -7.27
C GLY A 193 -53.04 -39.65 -6.94
N VAL A 194 -52.11 -39.74 -7.88
CA VAL A 194 -50.77 -40.32 -7.67
C VAL A 194 -49.74 -39.23 -7.35
N SER A 195 -48.77 -39.54 -6.49
CA SER A 195 -47.72 -38.59 -6.07
C SER A 195 -46.42 -39.29 -5.67
N TRP A 196 -45.32 -38.54 -5.56
CA TRP A 196 -44.05 -39.06 -5.03
C TRP A 196 -43.94 -38.80 -3.53
N GLU A 197 -43.54 -39.81 -2.75
CA GLU A 197 -43.39 -39.68 -1.30
C GLU A 197 -42.31 -38.66 -0.92
N GLY A 198 -42.56 -37.90 0.15
CA GLY A 198 -41.69 -36.83 0.64
C GLY A 198 -41.79 -35.50 -0.13
N ASN A 199 -42.47 -35.46 -1.28
CA ASN A 199 -42.55 -34.26 -2.09
C ASN A 199 -43.62 -33.27 -1.59
N LYS A 200 -43.23 -32.00 -1.40
CA LYS A 200 -44.10 -30.88 -0.99
C LYS A 200 -44.15 -29.74 -2.03
N SER A 201 -43.58 -29.92 -3.22
CA SER A 201 -43.38 -28.84 -4.19
C SER A 201 -43.27 -29.35 -5.65
N GLY A 202 -44.34 -29.98 -6.14
CA GLY A 202 -44.54 -30.30 -7.56
C GLY A 202 -44.22 -31.73 -7.99
N ASN A 203 -44.64 -32.11 -9.20
CA ASN A 203 -44.86 -33.51 -9.57
C ASN A 203 -43.61 -34.31 -10.00
N ARG A 204 -42.39 -33.85 -9.66
CA ARG A 204 -41.13 -34.47 -10.10
C ARG A 204 -40.38 -35.19 -8.97
N ALA A 205 -40.08 -36.47 -9.14
CA ALA A 205 -39.15 -37.20 -8.28
C ALA A 205 -37.69 -36.87 -8.66
N LEU A 206 -36.81 -36.85 -7.67
CA LEU A 206 -35.38 -36.62 -7.87
C LEU A 206 -34.58 -37.81 -7.35
N PHE A 207 -33.81 -38.41 -8.25
CA PHE A 207 -32.91 -39.52 -7.99
C PHE A 207 -31.48 -39.00 -8.20
N LYS A 208 -30.70 -38.90 -7.14
CA LYS A 208 -29.27 -38.58 -7.20
C LYS A 208 -28.48 -39.85 -6.94
N ALA A 209 -27.58 -40.20 -7.87
CA ALA A 209 -26.65 -41.30 -7.71
C ALA A 209 -25.63 -41.00 -6.61
N SER A 210 -25.32 -42.03 -5.84
CA SER A 210 -24.20 -42.12 -4.92
C SER A 210 -23.31 -43.28 -5.36
N TYR A 211 -22.02 -43.22 -5.07
CA TYR A 211 -21.09 -44.30 -5.41
C TYR A 211 -21.09 -45.38 -4.32
N ASP A 212 -21.65 -46.55 -4.64
CA ASP A 212 -21.48 -47.75 -3.83
C ASP A 212 -20.18 -48.45 -4.22
N LYS A 213 -19.10 -48.04 -3.54
CA LYS A 213 -17.76 -48.64 -3.66
C LYS A 213 -17.72 -50.12 -3.23
N THR A 214 -18.75 -50.62 -2.54
CA THR A 214 -18.82 -52.04 -2.11
C THR A 214 -19.17 -52.95 -3.28
N ASN A 215 -20.16 -52.55 -4.08
CA ASN A 215 -20.66 -53.32 -5.23
C ASN A 215 -20.16 -52.77 -6.58
N ASN A 216 -19.25 -51.78 -6.55
CA ASN A 216 -18.69 -51.05 -7.69
C ASN A 216 -19.74 -50.56 -8.71
N GLN A 217 -20.78 -49.92 -8.18
CA GLN A 217 -21.89 -49.39 -8.96
C GLN A 217 -22.36 -48.04 -8.41
N GLN A 218 -23.10 -47.31 -9.23
CA GLN A 218 -23.89 -46.17 -8.81
C GLN A 218 -25.21 -46.67 -8.21
N VAL A 219 -25.66 -46.05 -7.12
CA VAL A 219 -26.96 -46.35 -6.47
C VAL A 219 -27.66 -45.04 -6.15
N THR A 220 -28.89 -44.85 -6.63
CA THR A 220 -29.67 -43.64 -6.31
C THR A 220 -30.34 -43.73 -4.95
N ASN A 221 -30.77 -42.59 -4.40
CA ASN A 221 -31.77 -42.62 -3.33
C ASN A 221 -33.04 -43.40 -3.77
N THR A 222 -33.72 -43.99 -2.79
CA THR A 222 -35.04 -44.61 -3.00
C THR A 222 -36.13 -43.54 -2.96
N VAL A 223 -37.14 -43.68 -3.83
CA VAL A 223 -38.37 -42.88 -3.84
C VAL A 223 -39.55 -43.84 -3.97
N LYS A 224 -40.72 -43.44 -3.45
CA LYS A 224 -41.95 -44.24 -3.49
C LYS A 224 -43.03 -43.55 -4.28
N LEU A 225 -43.78 -44.33 -5.05
CA LEU A 225 -45.03 -43.90 -5.69
C LEU A 225 -46.17 -44.07 -4.68
N ASN A 226 -46.78 -42.97 -4.25
CA ASN A 226 -48.02 -42.97 -3.51
C ASN A 226 -49.21 -43.00 -4.49
N GLY A 227 -50.17 -43.89 -4.24
CA GLY A 227 -51.34 -44.10 -5.09
C GLY A 227 -52.00 -45.45 -4.81
N ALA A 228 -53.11 -45.74 -5.49
CA ALA A 228 -53.73 -47.07 -5.46
C ALA A 228 -52.82 -48.12 -6.13
N SER A 229 -52.84 -49.37 -5.67
CA SER A 229 -51.99 -50.45 -6.18
C SER A 229 -52.26 -50.85 -7.64
N SER A 230 -53.37 -50.38 -8.22
CA SER A 230 -53.71 -50.51 -9.64
C SER A 230 -53.15 -49.39 -10.52
N ALA A 231 -52.68 -48.28 -9.94
CA ALA A 231 -52.06 -47.19 -10.67
C ALA A 231 -50.61 -47.54 -11.03
N GLU A 232 -50.21 -47.36 -12.28
CA GLU A 232 -48.87 -47.69 -12.78
C GLU A 232 -48.19 -46.49 -13.44
N VAL A 233 -46.90 -46.30 -13.16
CA VAL A 233 -46.01 -45.41 -13.93
C VAL A 233 -45.09 -46.24 -14.83
N ASN A 234 -44.90 -45.77 -16.05
CA ASN A 234 -44.03 -46.36 -17.07
C ASN A 234 -42.72 -45.57 -17.12
N ILE A 235 -41.65 -46.14 -16.55
CA ILE A 235 -40.35 -45.50 -16.43
C ILE A 235 -39.41 -46.00 -17.54
N PRO A 236 -39.00 -45.15 -18.50
CA PRO A 236 -37.96 -45.51 -19.46
C PRO A 236 -36.59 -45.59 -18.79
N LEU A 237 -35.80 -46.60 -19.16
CA LEU A 237 -34.47 -46.89 -18.63
C LEU A 237 -33.45 -46.96 -19.77
N ALA A 238 -32.27 -46.35 -19.58
CA ALA A 238 -31.13 -46.58 -20.45
C ALA A 238 -30.67 -48.06 -20.36
N SER A 239 -30.03 -48.58 -21.41
CA SER A 239 -29.71 -50.01 -21.56
C SER A 239 -28.79 -50.61 -20.49
N ASN A 240 -28.10 -49.78 -19.70
CA ASN A 240 -27.26 -50.15 -18.56
C ASN A 240 -27.81 -49.69 -17.19
N VAL A 241 -29.00 -49.08 -17.15
CA VAL A 241 -29.66 -48.66 -15.92
C VAL A 241 -30.64 -49.74 -15.45
N THR A 242 -30.52 -50.14 -14.19
CA THR A 242 -31.35 -51.15 -13.54
C THR A 242 -32.25 -50.49 -12.50
N ILE A 243 -33.58 -50.66 -12.62
CA ILE A 243 -34.52 -50.32 -11.54
C ILE A 243 -34.62 -51.49 -10.56
N HIS A 244 -34.77 -51.19 -9.27
CA HIS A 244 -34.96 -52.15 -8.18
C HIS A 244 -36.20 -51.77 -7.36
N ILE A 245 -37.16 -52.68 -7.23
CA ILE A 245 -38.33 -52.46 -6.37
C ILE A 245 -37.96 -52.85 -4.93
N ALA A 246 -37.76 -51.84 -4.08
CA ALA A 246 -37.23 -51.99 -2.74
C ALA A 246 -38.14 -52.86 -1.85
N GLY A 247 -37.53 -53.73 -1.04
CA GLY A 247 -38.22 -54.76 -0.27
C GLY A 247 -38.59 -56.02 -1.06
N THR A 248 -38.22 -56.11 -2.33
CA THR A 248 -38.44 -57.29 -3.19
C THR A 248 -37.18 -57.67 -3.95
N SER A 249 -37.19 -58.81 -4.65
CA SER A 249 -36.16 -59.20 -5.62
C SER A 249 -36.52 -58.81 -7.07
N ALA A 250 -37.48 -57.91 -7.28
CA ALA A 250 -37.92 -57.51 -8.62
C ALA A 250 -37.04 -56.37 -9.17
N THR A 251 -36.37 -56.65 -10.29
CA THR A 251 -35.40 -55.75 -10.94
C THR A 251 -35.55 -55.80 -12.46
N GLN A 252 -35.31 -54.69 -13.15
CA GLN A 252 -35.27 -54.66 -14.62
C GLN A 252 -34.16 -53.71 -15.12
N THR A 253 -33.35 -54.18 -16.07
CA THR A 253 -32.32 -53.37 -16.75
C THR A 253 -32.79 -52.97 -18.15
N GLY A 254 -32.82 -51.66 -18.43
CA GLY A 254 -33.21 -51.11 -19.73
C GLY A 254 -34.70 -51.26 -20.11
N GLY A 255 -35.05 -50.68 -21.26
CA GLY A 255 -36.41 -50.70 -21.81
C GLY A 255 -37.34 -49.75 -21.08
N THR A 256 -38.59 -50.15 -20.87
CA THR A 256 -39.55 -49.43 -20.01
C THR A 256 -39.96 -50.36 -18.88
N ALA A 257 -39.78 -49.92 -17.64
CA ALA A 257 -40.17 -50.65 -16.44
C ALA A 257 -41.47 -50.08 -15.85
N LYS A 258 -42.22 -50.92 -15.13
CA LYS A 258 -43.44 -50.50 -14.44
C LYS A 258 -43.24 -50.44 -12.93
N VAL A 259 -43.75 -49.38 -12.31
CA VAL A 259 -43.87 -49.25 -10.86
C VAL A 259 -45.33 -48.99 -10.50
N TYR A 260 -45.82 -49.68 -9.47
CA TYR A 260 -47.22 -49.64 -9.03
C TYR A 260 -47.40 -48.81 -7.74
N GLY A 261 -48.59 -48.23 -7.55
CA GLY A 261 -48.91 -47.44 -6.36
C GLY A 261 -48.64 -48.20 -5.05
N GLY A 262 -47.96 -47.54 -4.12
CA GLY A 262 -47.46 -48.11 -2.87
C GLY A 262 -46.00 -48.61 -2.93
N GLN A 263 -45.42 -48.81 -4.12
CA GLN A 263 -44.06 -49.34 -4.26
C GLN A 263 -42.97 -48.27 -4.09
N SER A 264 -41.90 -48.65 -3.39
CA SER A 264 -40.63 -47.93 -3.29
C SER A 264 -39.62 -48.49 -4.28
N PHE A 265 -38.79 -47.65 -4.91
CA PHE A 265 -37.79 -48.08 -5.87
C PHE A 265 -36.59 -47.14 -5.94
N TYR A 266 -35.47 -47.65 -6.45
CA TYR A 266 -34.25 -46.91 -6.77
C TYR A 266 -33.62 -47.46 -8.06
N PHE A 267 -32.60 -46.77 -8.57
CA PHE A 267 -31.84 -47.21 -9.74
C PHE A 267 -30.39 -47.53 -9.39
N THR A 268 -29.80 -48.47 -10.12
CA THR A 268 -28.35 -48.66 -10.18
C THR A 268 -27.82 -48.65 -11.60
N ALA A 269 -26.54 -48.31 -11.76
CA ALA A 269 -25.83 -48.30 -13.04
C ALA A 269 -24.34 -48.62 -12.81
N PRO A 270 -23.62 -49.20 -13.79
CA PRO A 270 -22.18 -49.40 -13.67
C PRO A 270 -21.43 -48.06 -13.63
N CYS A 271 -20.28 -48.04 -12.95
CA CYS A 271 -19.37 -46.88 -12.97
C CYS A 271 -18.68 -46.69 -14.34
N GLN A 272 -18.41 -47.78 -15.06
CA GLN A 272 -17.80 -47.73 -16.40
C GLN A 272 -18.86 -47.62 -17.49
N ASN A 273 -18.66 -46.71 -18.46
CA ASN A 273 -19.66 -46.28 -19.44
C ASN A 273 -20.89 -45.68 -18.73
N SER A 274 -20.64 -44.81 -17.74
CA SER A 274 -21.68 -44.25 -16.89
C SER A 274 -22.78 -43.56 -17.71
N PRO A 275 -24.07 -43.82 -17.46
CA PRO A 275 -25.16 -43.20 -18.20
C PRO A 275 -25.20 -41.68 -17.97
N SER A 276 -25.61 -40.93 -18.98
CA SER A 276 -25.83 -39.48 -18.85
C SER A 276 -27.07 -39.18 -18.01
N ASN A 277 -27.09 -38.02 -17.34
CA ASN A 277 -28.24 -37.53 -16.57
C ASN A 277 -29.54 -37.59 -17.40
N PHE A 278 -30.61 -38.08 -16.79
CA PHE A 278 -31.86 -38.39 -17.47
C PHE A 278 -33.05 -37.65 -16.85
N VAL A 279 -33.61 -36.72 -17.62
CA VAL A 279 -34.87 -36.04 -17.31
C VAL A 279 -35.99 -36.76 -18.06
N SER A 280 -37.02 -37.25 -17.36
CA SER A 280 -38.18 -37.84 -18.00
C SER A 280 -39.22 -36.79 -18.43
N ASP A 281 -39.97 -37.14 -19.47
CA ASP A 281 -41.33 -36.66 -19.73
C ASP A 281 -42.32 -37.25 -18.70
N ASN A 282 -43.64 -37.11 -18.95
CA ASN A 282 -44.67 -37.66 -18.07
C ASN A 282 -44.56 -39.21 -18.02
N VAL A 283 -44.34 -39.78 -16.83
CA VAL A 283 -44.24 -41.22 -16.62
C VAL A 283 -45.58 -41.88 -16.23
N CYS A 284 -46.66 -41.11 -16.06
CA CYS A 284 -47.96 -41.69 -15.72
C CYS A 284 -48.46 -42.65 -16.80
N GLY A 285 -48.82 -43.86 -16.37
CA GLY A 285 -49.45 -44.89 -17.17
C GLY A 285 -50.94 -45.00 -16.86
N ASN A 286 -51.43 -46.24 -16.73
CA ASN A 286 -52.82 -46.51 -16.42
C ASN A 286 -53.16 -46.21 -14.94
N GLY A 287 -54.37 -45.72 -14.68
CA GLY A 287 -54.88 -45.51 -13.32
C GLY A 287 -54.28 -44.33 -12.53
N CYS A 288 -53.54 -43.43 -13.18
CA CYS A 288 -52.95 -42.24 -12.54
C CYS A 288 -53.92 -41.06 -12.36
N GLU A 289 -55.16 -41.18 -12.84
CA GLU A 289 -56.15 -40.08 -12.91
C GLU A 289 -56.53 -39.51 -11.53
N ARG A 290 -56.85 -38.20 -11.48
CA ARG A 290 -57.30 -37.49 -10.28
C ARG A 290 -58.83 -37.47 -10.22
N PHE A 291 -59.44 -37.75 -9.06
CA PHE A 291 -60.90 -37.65 -8.92
C PHE A 291 -61.35 -36.22 -8.61
N THR A 292 -62.27 -35.69 -9.43
CA THR A 292 -62.72 -34.30 -9.40
C THR A 292 -64.23 -34.22 -9.22
N ALA A 293 -64.67 -33.53 -8.16
CA ALA A 293 -66.07 -33.21 -7.94
C ALA A 293 -66.50 -31.95 -8.72
N LEU A 294 -67.72 -31.94 -9.24
CA LEU A 294 -68.28 -30.90 -10.11
C LEU A 294 -69.64 -30.41 -9.58
N ALA A 295 -69.84 -29.09 -9.54
CA ALA A 295 -71.12 -28.44 -9.23
C ALA A 295 -71.76 -27.88 -10.52
N ILE A 296 -72.94 -28.38 -10.87
CA ILE A 296 -73.74 -27.98 -12.01
C ILE A 296 -74.71 -26.88 -11.56
N HIS A 297 -74.79 -25.79 -12.33
CA HIS A 297 -75.68 -24.66 -12.05
C HIS A 297 -76.48 -24.29 -13.31
N ASP A 298 -77.79 -24.05 -13.15
CA ASP A 298 -78.66 -23.55 -14.22
C ASP A 298 -78.79 -22.02 -14.26
N GLY A 299 -78.08 -21.33 -13.36
CA GLY A 299 -78.08 -19.87 -13.23
C GLY A 299 -79.27 -19.30 -12.43
N GLY A 300 -80.22 -20.12 -11.97
CA GLY A 300 -81.36 -19.66 -11.20
C GLY A 300 -81.06 -19.50 -9.70
N ALA A 301 -81.47 -18.38 -9.11
CA ALA A 301 -81.33 -18.17 -7.66
C ALA A 301 -82.24 -19.09 -6.82
N GLY A 302 -83.36 -19.55 -7.39
CA GLY A 302 -84.34 -20.43 -6.74
C GLY A 302 -84.17 -21.93 -7.02
N THR A 303 -83.08 -22.33 -7.68
CA THR A 303 -82.81 -23.70 -8.14
C THR A 303 -81.56 -24.29 -7.50
N GLN A 304 -81.59 -25.58 -7.18
CA GLN A 304 -80.53 -26.28 -6.43
C GLN A 304 -79.31 -26.58 -7.30
N ALA A 305 -78.11 -26.20 -6.83
CA ALA A 305 -76.85 -26.72 -7.38
C ALA A 305 -76.83 -28.25 -7.36
N GLN A 306 -76.27 -28.90 -8.38
CA GLN A 306 -76.22 -30.37 -8.48
C GLN A 306 -74.79 -30.89 -8.51
N GLY A 307 -74.47 -31.86 -7.65
CA GLY A 307 -73.15 -32.47 -7.53
C GLY A 307 -73.00 -33.71 -8.39
N THR A 308 -71.93 -33.78 -9.18
CA THR A 308 -71.51 -34.96 -9.94
C THR A 308 -69.98 -35.03 -9.98
N TRP A 309 -69.38 -35.96 -10.73
CA TRP A 309 -67.93 -36.18 -10.72
C TRP A 309 -67.34 -36.45 -12.11
N ASN A 310 -66.02 -36.31 -12.22
CA ASN A 310 -65.23 -36.79 -13.35
C ASN A 310 -63.86 -37.29 -12.87
N MET A 311 -63.17 -38.08 -13.71
CA MET A 311 -61.73 -38.30 -13.57
C MET A 311 -60.99 -37.30 -14.45
N ASP A 312 -59.91 -36.72 -13.94
CA ASP A 312 -59.03 -35.81 -14.67
C ASP A 312 -57.67 -36.50 -14.95
N PRO A 313 -57.32 -36.76 -16.21
CA PRO A 313 -56.05 -37.38 -16.58
C PRO A 313 -54.88 -36.39 -16.69
N ASP A 314 -55.14 -35.07 -16.75
CA ASP A 314 -54.14 -34.07 -17.15
C ASP A 314 -53.46 -33.39 -15.96
N ASP A 315 -54.13 -33.27 -14.82
CA ASP A 315 -53.58 -32.66 -13.60
C ASP A 315 -52.58 -33.58 -12.85
N ALA A 316 -52.64 -34.89 -13.09
CA ALA A 316 -51.87 -35.92 -12.40
C ALA A 316 -50.54 -36.31 -13.08
N ARG A 317 -49.94 -35.42 -13.89
CA ARG A 317 -48.70 -35.71 -14.64
C ARG A 317 -47.48 -35.84 -13.72
N LEU A 318 -46.92 -37.03 -13.56
CA LEU A 318 -45.70 -37.28 -12.78
C LEU A 318 -44.45 -37.31 -13.67
N TYR A 319 -43.34 -36.82 -13.15
CA TYR A 319 -42.04 -36.82 -13.82
C TYR A 319 -40.94 -37.35 -12.89
N LEU A 320 -39.77 -37.67 -13.42
CA LEU A 320 -38.55 -37.91 -12.65
C LEU A 320 -37.30 -37.26 -13.28
N ASN A 321 -36.26 -37.09 -12.48
CA ASN A 321 -34.91 -36.72 -12.92
C ASN A 321 -33.92 -37.66 -12.25
N ILE A 322 -32.95 -38.18 -13.01
CA ILE A 322 -31.86 -39.02 -12.52
C ILE A 322 -30.54 -38.33 -12.82
N GLU A 323 -29.85 -37.92 -11.77
CA GLU A 323 -28.50 -37.37 -11.82
C GLU A 323 -27.50 -38.49 -11.53
N TRP A 324 -26.67 -38.82 -12.53
CA TRP A 324 -25.62 -39.82 -12.45
C TRP A 324 -24.26 -39.16 -12.21
N LEU A 325 -23.31 -39.95 -11.75
CA LEU A 325 -21.91 -39.59 -11.56
C LEU A 325 -21.08 -40.10 -12.75
N ASP A 326 -20.07 -39.33 -13.16
CA ASP A 326 -19.12 -39.75 -14.19
C ASP A 326 -17.83 -40.29 -13.55
N PHE A 327 -17.28 -41.36 -14.14
CA PHE A 327 -16.05 -42.02 -13.67
C PHE A 327 -15.00 -42.20 -14.79
N GLY A 328 -13.76 -42.38 -14.37
CA GLY A 328 -12.61 -42.77 -15.20
C GLY A 328 -11.63 -43.61 -14.38
N SER A 329 -10.35 -43.61 -14.73
CA SER A 329 -9.32 -44.42 -14.05
C SER A 329 -7.94 -43.77 -14.09
N LEU A 330 -7.04 -44.21 -13.22
CA LEU A 330 -5.64 -43.80 -13.13
C LEU A 330 -4.72 -45.02 -13.15
N GLU A 331 -3.71 -45.03 -14.01
CA GLU A 331 -2.63 -46.03 -13.99
C GLU A 331 -1.27 -45.33 -13.82
N LEU A 332 -0.63 -45.55 -12.66
CA LEU A 332 0.71 -45.08 -12.36
C LEU A 332 1.71 -46.22 -12.62
N THR A 333 2.80 -45.93 -13.33
CA THR A 333 3.97 -46.80 -13.46
C THR A 333 5.14 -46.22 -12.67
N LYS A 334 5.82 -47.06 -11.88
CA LYS A 334 6.96 -46.69 -11.04
C LYS A 334 8.23 -47.36 -11.54
N LYS A 335 9.30 -46.58 -11.64
CA LYS A 335 10.60 -47.03 -12.18
C LYS A 335 11.79 -46.51 -11.39
N ASN A 336 12.95 -47.10 -11.61
CA ASN A 336 14.23 -46.45 -11.34
C ASN A 336 14.79 -45.74 -12.60
N THR A 337 15.90 -45.03 -12.45
CA THR A 337 16.62 -44.38 -13.56
C THR A 337 17.06 -45.32 -14.69
N ASN A 338 17.34 -46.60 -14.40
CA ASN A 338 17.69 -47.61 -15.40
C ASN A 338 16.47 -48.15 -16.18
N GLN A 339 15.27 -47.62 -15.90
CA GLN A 339 13.96 -48.06 -16.43
C GLN A 339 13.47 -49.42 -15.90
N ASP A 340 14.13 -50.01 -14.90
CA ASP A 340 13.59 -51.17 -14.19
C ASP A 340 12.28 -50.77 -13.48
N LEU A 341 11.32 -51.69 -13.43
CA LEU A 341 10.11 -51.55 -12.62
C LEU A 341 10.43 -51.80 -11.14
N ILE A 342 9.94 -50.94 -10.23
CA ILE A 342 10.23 -51.05 -8.79
C ILE A 342 8.95 -51.16 -7.94
N ASP A 343 8.98 -52.05 -6.95
CA ASP A 343 7.86 -52.41 -6.07
C ASP A 343 8.04 -51.84 -4.66
N GLY A 344 6.93 -51.70 -3.92
CA GLY A 344 6.94 -51.31 -2.50
C GLY A 344 6.83 -49.80 -2.23
N ALA A 345 7.04 -48.97 -3.25
CA ALA A 345 6.72 -47.53 -3.22
C ALA A 345 5.26 -47.28 -2.78
N LYS A 346 5.02 -46.31 -1.90
CA LYS A 346 3.69 -45.97 -1.37
C LYS A 346 3.25 -44.61 -1.88
N PHE A 347 2.04 -44.56 -2.43
CA PHE A 347 1.42 -43.35 -2.95
C PHE A 347 0.16 -42.99 -2.19
N ASN A 348 0.00 -41.71 -1.90
CA ASN A 348 -1.28 -41.10 -1.59
C ASN A 348 -1.95 -40.61 -2.89
N ILE A 349 -3.21 -40.97 -3.09
CA ILE A 349 -4.04 -40.50 -4.21
C ILE A 349 -5.27 -39.83 -3.60
N LYS A 350 -5.36 -38.51 -3.76
CA LYS A 350 -6.36 -37.65 -3.10
C LYS A 350 -7.10 -36.81 -4.14
N SER A 351 -8.42 -36.77 -4.08
CA SER A 351 -9.21 -35.84 -4.90
C SER A 351 -9.04 -34.41 -4.38
N VAL A 352 -8.94 -33.45 -5.30
CA VAL A 352 -9.06 -32.01 -5.00
C VAL A 352 -10.27 -31.37 -5.68
N SER A 353 -11.11 -32.17 -6.35
CA SER A 353 -12.36 -31.69 -6.97
C SER A 353 -13.62 -32.05 -6.19
N TYR A 354 -13.53 -32.95 -5.20
CA TYR A 354 -14.64 -33.32 -4.31
C TYR A 354 -14.10 -33.97 -3.03
N ASP A 355 -14.83 -33.81 -1.92
CA ASP A 355 -14.46 -34.40 -0.64
C ASP A 355 -14.72 -35.91 -0.56
N GLY A 356 -13.87 -36.63 0.19
CA GLY A 356 -14.10 -38.03 0.56
C GLY A 356 -13.27 -39.07 -0.19
N TYR A 357 -12.51 -38.72 -1.24
CA TYR A 357 -11.52 -39.62 -1.83
C TYR A 357 -10.09 -39.26 -1.40
N ASN A 358 -9.50 -40.10 -0.56
CA ASN A 358 -8.11 -40.01 -0.12
C ASN A 358 -7.64 -41.44 0.22
N GLU A 359 -6.86 -42.07 -0.67
CA GLU A 359 -6.46 -43.47 -0.54
C GLU A 359 -4.93 -43.63 -0.60
N ASN A 360 -4.38 -44.39 0.35
CA ASN A 360 -2.98 -44.81 0.33
C ASN A 360 -2.88 -46.20 -0.32
N THR A 361 -2.00 -46.33 -1.30
CA THR A 361 -1.81 -47.57 -2.07
C THR A 361 -0.32 -47.84 -2.30
N VAL A 362 0.01 -49.10 -2.65
CA VAL A 362 1.39 -49.59 -2.72
C VAL A 362 1.65 -50.20 -4.08
N VAL A 363 2.75 -49.81 -4.72
CA VAL A 363 3.18 -50.30 -6.03
C VAL A 363 3.50 -51.80 -5.97
N LYS A 364 2.96 -52.55 -6.94
CA LYS A 364 3.20 -53.98 -7.15
C LYS A 364 3.38 -54.26 -8.64
N ASN A 365 4.33 -55.10 -9.01
CA ASN A 365 4.76 -55.32 -10.41
C ASN A 365 5.04 -54.00 -11.17
N GLY A 366 5.64 -53.02 -10.49
CA GLY A 366 5.95 -51.68 -11.02
C GLY A 366 4.76 -50.78 -11.29
N LYS A 367 3.54 -51.14 -10.87
CA LYS A 367 2.34 -50.35 -11.15
C LYS A 367 1.40 -50.18 -9.96
N ILE A 368 0.60 -49.12 -10.06
CA ILE A 368 -0.68 -48.93 -9.37
C ILE A 368 -1.73 -48.73 -10.46
N LYS A 369 -2.88 -49.39 -10.35
CA LYS A 369 -4.05 -49.09 -11.18
C LYS A 369 -5.26 -48.90 -10.27
N VAL A 370 -5.90 -47.74 -10.37
CA VAL A 370 -7.12 -47.39 -9.65
C VAL A 370 -8.21 -47.16 -10.70
N ASN A 371 -9.17 -48.07 -10.74
CA ASN A 371 -10.36 -47.95 -11.59
C ASN A 371 -11.44 -47.15 -10.85
N ASP A 372 -12.50 -46.79 -11.58
CA ASP A 372 -13.77 -46.33 -10.99
C ASP A 372 -13.57 -45.13 -10.03
N LEU A 373 -12.72 -44.19 -10.47
CA LEU A 373 -12.48 -42.89 -9.87
C LEU A 373 -13.47 -41.87 -10.45
N LEU A 374 -14.11 -41.04 -9.62
CA LEU A 374 -14.99 -39.98 -10.10
C LEU A 374 -14.20 -38.96 -10.95
N VAL A 375 -14.84 -38.43 -12.00
CA VAL A 375 -14.23 -37.43 -12.88
C VAL A 375 -13.88 -36.17 -12.10
N GLY A 376 -12.62 -35.73 -12.22
CA GLY A 376 -12.07 -34.66 -11.41
C GLY A 376 -10.54 -34.63 -11.43
N THR A 377 -9.97 -33.72 -10.66
CA THR A 377 -8.53 -33.57 -10.48
C THR A 377 -8.09 -34.24 -9.18
N TYR A 378 -6.96 -34.94 -9.24
CA TYR A 378 -6.36 -35.67 -8.13
C TYR A 378 -4.90 -35.23 -7.94
N GLU A 379 -4.50 -35.11 -6.69
CA GLU A 379 -3.09 -35.05 -6.29
C GLU A 379 -2.59 -36.48 -6.08
N VAL A 380 -1.51 -36.84 -6.76
CA VAL A 380 -0.82 -38.12 -6.59
C VAL A 380 0.57 -37.82 -6.05
N LYS A 381 0.85 -38.28 -4.83
CA LYS A 381 2.11 -37.99 -4.14
C LYS A 381 2.72 -39.25 -3.58
N GLU A 382 4.03 -39.42 -3.75
CA GLU A 382 4.75 -40.48 -3.07
C GLU A 382 4.97 -40.12 -1.59
N THR A 383 4.71 -41.08 -0.71
CA THR A 383 4.79 -40.92 0.75
C THR A 383 5.89 -41.78 1.37
N GLU A 384 6.33 -42.84 0.67
CA GLU A 384 7.44 -43.69 1.07
C GLU A 384 8.04 -44.37 -0.17
N ALA A 385 9.31 -44.11 -0.46
CA ALA A 385 10.05 -44.81 -1.50
C ALA A 385 10.50 -46.20 -1.03
N PRO A 386 10.74 -47.14 -1.96
CA PRO A 386 11.16 -48.49 -1.62
C PRO A 386 12.61 -48.53 -1.11
N TYR A 387 12.94 -49.59 -0.37
CA TYR A 387 14.27 -49.73 0.22
C TYR A 387 15.38 -49.71 -0.85
N GLY A 388 16.38 -48.84 -0.64
CA GLY A 388 17.48 -48.59 -1.58
C GLY A 388 17.21 -47.48 -2.60
N TYR A 389 16.07 -46.77 -2.52
CA TYR A 389 15.70 -45.67 -3.41
C TYR A 389 15.38 -44.37 -2.64
N LEU A 390 15.42 -43.24 -3.34
CA LEU A 390 15.10 -41.92 -2.78
C LEU A 390 13.62 -41.56 -2.94
N LEU A 391 13.05 -40.90 -1.94
CA LEU A 391 11.67 -40.42 -1.93
C LEU A 391 11.48 -39.31 -2.96
N ASN A 392 10.72 -39.59 -4.01
CA ASN A 392 10.25 -38.57 -4.93
C ASN A 392 9.27 -37.62 -4.20
N THR A 393 9.70 -36.39 -3.92
CA THR A 393 8.91 -35.42 -3.13
C THR A 393 7.82 -34.71 -3.92
N ASP A 394 7.80 -34.88 -5.25
CA ASP A 394 6.91 -34.16 -6.15
C ASP A 394 5.44 -34.57 -5.94
N THR A 395 4.55 -33.65 -6.29
CA THR A 395 3.09 -33.85 -6.17
C THR A 395 2.49 -33.71 -7.56
N PHE A 396 2.08 -34.84 -8.13
CA PHE A 396 1.64 -34.95 -9.51
C PHE A 396 0.13 -34.71 -9.60
N THR A 397 -0.25 -33.54 -10.10
CA THR A 397 -1.66 -33.22 -10.36
C THR A 397 -2.13 -33.89 -11.65
N VAL A 398 -3.05 -34.84 -11.54
CA VAL A 398 -3.62 -35.57 -12.69
C VAL A 398 -5.11 -35.33 -12.81
N LYS A 399 -5.62 -35.22 -14.04
CA LYS A 399 -7.04 -35.11 -14.34
C LYS A 399 -7.57 -36.47 -14.78
N VAL A 400 -8.58 -37.00 -14.08
CA VAL A 400 -9.37 -38.15 -14.51
C VAL A 400 -10.52 -37.66 -15.36
N GLU A 401 -10.70 -38.24 -16.55
CA GLU A 401 -11.76 -37.89 -17.49
C GLU A 401 -12.68 -39.08 -17.74
N LYS A 402 -13.94 -38.79 -18.12
CA LYS A 402 -14.99 -39.79 -18.30
C LYS A 402 -14.54 -40.92 -19.23
N ASP A 403 -14.70 -42.16 -18.77
CA ASP A 403 -14.44 -43.41 -19.49
C ASP A 403 -12.99 -43.53 -20.06
N LYS A 404 -12.02 -42.83 -19.47
CA LYS A 404 -10.58 -42.91 -19.83
C LYS A 404 -9.71 -43.39 -18.67
N THR A 405 -8.62 -44.07 -18.99
CA THR A 405 -7.49 -44.25 -18.08
C THR A 405 -6.47 -43.14 -18.31
N THR A 406 -6.30 -42.25 -17.33
CA THR A 406 -5.17 -41.31 -17.28
C THR A 406 -3.92 -42.06 -16.85
N VAL A 407 -2.77 -41.79 -17.49
CA VAL A 407 -1.50 -42.47 -17.19
C VAL A 407 -0.50 -41.50 -16.55
N LEU A 408 0.25 -42.00 -15.57
CA LEU A 408 1.32 -41.28 -14.89
C LEU A 408 2.57 -42.18 -14.80
N SER A 409 3.76 -41.60 -14.90
CA SER A 409 5.03 -42.33 -14.69
C SER A 409 5.87 -41.55 -13.69
N VAL A 410 6.31 -42.22 -12.62
CA VAL A 410 7.16 -41.64 -11.56
C VAL A 410 8.45 -42.45 -11.47
N THR A 411 9.57 -41.78 -11.18
CA THR A 411 10.91 -42.38 -11.18
C THR A 411 11.64 -42.04 -9.88
N ASP A 412 12.39 -43.00 -9.35
CA ASP A 412 13.35 -42.78 -8.25
C ASP A 412 14.80 -42.88 -8.71
N ASP A 413 15.65 -42.14 -8.01
CA ASP A 413 17.10 -42.28 -8.01
C ASP A 413 17.56 -43.29 -6.93
N GLU A 414 18.63 -44.02 -7.23
CA GLU A 414 19.41 -44.74 -6.23
C GLU A 414 20.36 -43.74 -5.54
N PRO A 415 20.44 -43.69 -4.20
CA PRO A 415 21.42 -42.87 -3.51
C PRO A 415 22.83 -43.37 -3.78
N LYS A 416 23.77 -42.44 -3.85
CA LYS A 416 25.20 -42.72 -4.10
C LYS A 416 26.01 -42.45 -2.84
N GLY A 417 27.32 -42.63 -2.91
CA GLY A 417 28.23 -42.22 -1.85
C GLY A 417 29.50 -41.55 -2.32
N ASN A 418 30.19 -40.98 -1.35
CA ASN A 418 31.51 -40.38 -1.50
C ASN A 418 32.46 -41.00 -0.46
N ILE A 419 33.73 -41.17 -0.81
CA ILE A 419 34.81 -41.56 0.10
C ILE A 419 35.90 -40.50 0.03
N ASP A 420 36.09 -39.77 1.14
CA ASP A 420 37.16 -38.80 1.33
C ASP A 420 38.32 -39.41 2.13
N PHE A 421 39.49 -39.51 1.51
CA PHE A 421 40.70 -40.07 2.12
C PHE A 421 41.73 -38.98 2.40
N GLN A 422 42.25 -38.97 3.63
CA GLN A 422 43.31 -38.06 4.08
C GLN A 422 44.59 -38.84 4.40
N LYS A 423 45.66 -38.53 3.66
CA LYS A 423 47.02 -38.97 3.94
C LYS A 423 47.66 -38.04 4.96
N GLU A 424 48.29 -38.61 5.98
CA GLU A 424 49.00 -37.87 7.03
C GLU A 424 50.49 -38.31 7.09
N ILE A 425 51.34 -37.45 7.66
CA ILE A 425 52.77 -37.69 7.88
C ILE A 425 53.03 -37.84 9.37
N ASP A 426 53.69 -38.92 9.78
CA ASP A 426 54.18 -39.10 11.14
C ASP A 426 55.52 -38.38 11.34
N THR A 427 55.52 -37.40 12.24
CA THR A 427 56.65 -36.56 12.66
C THR A 427 57.04 -36.77 14.13
N SER A 428 56.56 -37.85 14.76
CA SER A 428 56.76 -38.15 16.19
C SER A 428 58.23 -38.21 16.62
N LYS A 429 59.12 -38.74 15.77
CA LYS A 429 60.58 -38.80 16.01
C LYS A 429 61.34 -37.50 15.73
N THR A 430 60.73 -36.53 15.05
CA THR A 430 61.36 -35.27 14.58
C THR A 430 60.77 -34.04 15.26
N ASN A 431 60.32 -34.19 16.51
CA ASN A 431 59.73 -33.13 17.35
C ASN A 431 58.55 -32.40 16.66
N GLY A 432 57.76 -33.10 15.85
CA GLY A 432 56.64 -32.52 15.11
C GLY A 432 57.02 -31.93 13.73
N LEU A 433 58.31 -31.70 13.47
CA LEU A 433 58.79 -31.08 12.23
C LEU A 433 58.90 -32.10 11.09
N LYS A 434 58.44 -31.73 9.89
CA LYS A 434 58.48 -32.59 8.68
C LYS A 434 59.60 -32.26 7.69
N GLY A 435 60.29 -31.13 7.83
CA GLY A 435 61.27 -30.68 6.83
C GLY A 435 60.63 -30.43 5.47
N ASP A 436 61.36 -30.76 4.40
CA ASP A 436 60.89 -30.67 3.01
C ASP A 436 59.87 -31.78 2.63
N ALA A 437 59.46 -32.65 3.56
CA ALA A 437 58.61 -33.81 3.24
C ALA A 437 57.17 -33.43 2.88
N THR A 438 56.59 -34.15 1.92
CA THR A 438 55.23 -33.92 1.40
C THR A 438 54.39 -35.19 1.41
N ALA A 439 53.09 -35.05 1.64
CA ALA A 439 52.11 -36.13 1.49
C ALA A 439 51.64 -36.30 0.03
N GLU A 440 52.06 -35.40 -0.87
CA GLU A 440 51.67 -35.35 -2.28
C GLU A 440 52.29 -36.47 -3.13
N GLY A 441 51.61 -36.84 -4.21
CA GLY A 441 52.11 -37.77 -5.23
C GLY A 441 52.13 -39.25 -4.82
N VAL A 442 51.86 -39.55 -3.54
CA VAL A 442 51.66 -40.90 -3.01
C VAL A 442 50.42 -41.49 -3.68
N THR A 443 50.54 -42.71 -4.21
CA THR A 443 49.51 -43.34 -5.05
C THR A 443 48.69 -44.33 -4.23
N PHE A 444 47.37 -44.19 -4.27
CA PHE A 444 46.40 -45.05 -3.60
C PHE A 444 45.37 -45.60 -4.57
N GLU A 445 44.90 -46.80 -4.29
CA GLU A 445 43.90 -47.49 -5.08
C GLU A 445 42.66 -47.82 -4.27
N LEU A 446 41.49 -47.47 -4.80
CA LEU A 446 40.19 -47.89 -4.32
C LEU A 446 39.75 -49.14 -5.09
N HIS A 447 39.44 -50.22 -4.36
CA HIS A 447 39.01 -51.51 -4.89
C HIS A 447 37.66 -51.90 -4.29
N ALA A 448 36.84 -52.64 -5.05
CA ALA A 448 35.58 -53.19 -4.55
C ALA A 448 35.82 -54.43 -3.68
N SER A 449 35.31 -54.44 -2.45
CA SER A 449 35.43 -55.58 -1.50
C SER A 449 34.47 -56.72 -1.82
N GLU A 450 33.44 -56.45 -2.62
CA GLU A 450 32.36 -57.37 -3.00
C GLU A 450 31.86 -57.05 -4.43
N LYS A 451 30.91 -57.85 -4.94
CA LYS A 451 30.21 -57.53 -6.20
C LYS A 451 29.15 -56.48 -5.90
N ILE A 452 29.13 -55.40 -6.67
CA ILE A 452 28.28 -54.22 -6.44
C ILE A 452 27.31 -54.07 -7.63
N THR A 453 26.02 -53.97 -7.35
CA THR A 453 24.93 -53.87 -8.35
C THR A 453 24.02 -52.67 -8.07
N ASN A 454 23.11 -52.38 -8.98
CA ASN A 454 21.91 -51.60 -8.68
C ASN A 454 21.00 -52.38 -7.70
N GLN A 455 20.07 -51.69 -7.05
CA GLN A 455 19.19 -52.27 -6.02
C GLN A 455 18.19 -53.27 -6.63
N ALA A 456 17.85 -53.13 -7.91
CA ALA A 456 17.05 -54.11 -8.66
C ALA A 456 17.85 -55.37 -9.10
N GLY A 457 19.18 -55.39 -8.92
CA GLY A 457 20.07 -56.50 -9.29
C GLY A 457 20.29 -56.70 -10.80
N THR A 458 19.59 -55.97 -11.67
CA THR A 458 19.65 -56.07 -13.13
C THR A 458 20.95 -55.53 -13.75
N LYS A 459 21.71 -54.71 -13.02
CA LYS A 459 22.91 -54.00 -13.49
C LYS A 459 24.06 -54.18 -12.49
N THR A 460 25.15 -54.81 -12.91
CA THR A 460 26.41 -54.84 -12.13
C THR A 460 27.21 -53.56 -12.40
N TYR A 461 27.67 -52.90 -11.34
CA TYR A 461 28.60 -51.77 -11.42
C TYR A 461 30.06 -52.24 -11.31
N TYR A 462 30.37 -53.13 -10.35
CA TYR A 462 31.72 -53.67 -10.12
C TYR A 462 31.67 -55.15 -9.69
N GLU A 463 32.70 -55.92 -10.07
CA GLU A 463 32.93 -57.27 -9.53
C GLU A 463 33.84 -57.24 -8.30
N LYS A 464 33.77 -58.29 -7.47
CA LYS A 464 34.60 -58.40 -6.27
C LYS A 464 36.09 -58.38 -6.60
N GLY A 465 36.83 -57.48 -5.96
CA GLY A 465 38.27 -57.29 -6.17
C GLY A 465 38.62 -56.45 -7.39
N ALA A 466 37.64 -55.86 -8.09
CA ALA A 466 37.91 -54.93 -9.18
C ALA A 466 38.50 -53.61 -8.68
N LEU A 467 39.52 -53.11 -9.38
CA LEU A 467 40.00 -51.74 -9.22
C LEU A 467 38.90 -50.77 -9.66
N VAL A 468 38.42 -49.95 -8.72
CA VAL A 468 37.40 -48.93 -8.96
C VAL A 468 38.05 -47.63 -9.44
N SER A 469 39.18 -47.25 -8.85
CA SER A 469 39.94 -46.06 -9.22
C SER A 469 41.32 -46.05 -8.58
N SER A 470 42.36 -45.69 -9.35
CA SER A 470 43.71 -45.39 -8.84
C SER A 470 43.93 -43.87 -8.91
N LYS A 471 44.42 -43.26 -7.82
CA LYS A 471 44.62 -41.80 -7.68
C LYS A 471 45.89 -41.49 -6.90
N LYS A 472 46.44 -40.29 -7.13
CA LYS A 472 47.49 -39.72 -6.28
C LYS A 472 46.89 -38.74 -5.28
N THR A 473 47.52 -38.63 -4.12
CA THR A 473 47.29 -37.54 -3.18
C THR A 473 47.66 -36.19 -3.80
N ASP A 474 46.84 -35.18 -3.53
CA ASP A 474 47.15 -33.78 -3.84
C ASP A 474 48.20 -33.20 -2.86
N ALA A 475 48.54 -31.91 -3.03
CA ALA A 475 49.41 -31.15 -2.13
C ALA A 475 48.98 -31.16 -0.64
N ASN A 476 47.71 -31.45 -0.35
CA ASN A 476 47.15 -31.54 1.00
C ASN A 476 47.11 -33.00 1.53
N GLY A 477 47.62 -33.98 0.78
CA GLY A 477 47.49 -35.40 1.11
C GLY A 477 46.10 -35.99 0.83
N LYS A 478 45.21 -35.30 0.13
CA LYS A 478 43.81 -35.70 -0.03
C LYS A 478 43.55 -36.46 -1.32
N ILE A 479 42.57 -37.37 -1.25
CA ILE A 479 41.95 -38.03 -2.39
C ILE A 479 40.44 -38.12 -2.12
N ALA A 480 39.61 -37.73 -3.08
CA ALA A 480 38.16 -37.92 -3.01
C ALA A 480 37.69 -38.84 -4.13
N TRP A 481 36.78 -39.76 -3.82
CA TRP A 481 36.00 -40.54 -4.79
C TRP A 481 34.52 -40.25 -4.58
N SER A 482 33.79 -39.97 -5.66
CA SER A 482 32.40 -39.50 -5.63
C SER A 482 31.56 -40.22 -6.68
N GLU A 483 30.23 -40.09 -6.57
CA GLU A 483 29.25 -40.80 -7.39
C GLU A 483 29.37 -42.34 -7.33
N LEU A 484 29.95 -42.87 -6.24
CA LEU A 484 30.09 -44.31 -6.03
C LEU A 484 28.71 -44.94 -5.76
N PRO A 485 28.40 -46.11 -6.33
CA PRO A 485 27.26 -46.92 -5.88
C PRO A 485 27.41 -47.35 -4.40
N LEU A 486 26.30 -47.68 -3.74
CA LEU A 486 26.32 -48.32 -2.43
C LEU A 486 27.05 -49.68 -2.51
N GLY A 487 27.80 -50.03 -1.47
CA GLY A 487 28.62 -51.24 -1.41
C GLY A 487 29.90 -51.06 -0.60
N LYS A 488 30.68 -52.14 -0.49
CA LYS A 488 31.90 -52.20 0.32
C LYS A 488 33.16 -52.10 -0.52
N TYR A 489 34.12 -51.34 -0.04
CA TYR A 489 35.36 -50.99 -0.72
C TYR A 489 36.57 -51.13 0.23
N TYR A 490 37.79 -51.09 -0.34
CA TYR A 490 39.01 -50.87 0.43
C TYR A 490 40.01 -49.98 -0.33
N ILE A 491 40.84 -49.28 0.44
CA ILE A 491 41.91 -48.39 -0.02
C ILE A 491 43.27 -49.03 0.33
N GLN A 492 44.26 -48.93 -0.55
CA GLN A 492 45.65 -49.37 -0.28
C GLN A 492 46.67 -48.42 -0.95
N GLU A 493 47.83 -48.17 -0.32
CA GLU A 493 48.95 -47.47 -0.97
C GLU A 493 49.65 -48.42 -1.96
N SER A 494 49.91 -47.95 -3.18
CA SER A 494 50.64 -48.70 -4.21
C SER A 494 52.03 -48.11 -4.53
N LYS A 495 52.28 -46.84 -4.17
CA LYS A 495 53.61 -46.20 -4.29
C LYS A 495 53.74 -44.97 -3.40
N THR A 496 54.88 -44.85 -2.71
CA THR A 496 55.27 -43.66 -1.91
C THR A 496 56.19 -42.67 -2.67
N ASN A 497 56.58 -41.57 -2.02
CA ASN A 497 57.53 -40.58 -2.54
C ASN A 497 58.86 -40.57 -1.77
N ASP A 498 59.90 -39.97 -2.35
CA ASP A 498 61.29 -40.04 -1.86
C ASP A 498 61.52 -39.41 -0.47
N SER A 499 60.55 -38.69 0.08
CA SER A 499 60.62 -38.06 1.43
C SER A 499 59.97 -38.89 2.55
N LEU A 500 59.26 -39.96 2.20
CA LEU A 500 58.45 -40.79 3.11
C LEU A 500 58.79 -42.28 3.02
N VAL A 501 58.60 -42.99 4.12
CA VAL A 501 58.69 -44.46 4.19
C VAL A 501 57.40 -45.09 3.66
N PHE A 502 57.47 -46.14 2.83
CA PHE A 502 56.29 -46.84 2.27
C PHE A 502 55.48 -47.60 3.33
N ASN A 503 54.16 -47.71 3.14
CA ASN A 503 53.23 -48.43 4.04
C ASN A 503 52.22 -49.24 3.21
N ASP A 504 52.14 -50.56 3.40
CA ASP A 504 51.35 -51.47 2.56
C ASP A 504 49.93 -51.78 3.10
N ALA A 505 49.52 -51.17 4.21
CA ALA A 505 48.27 -51.48 4.90
C ALA A 505 46.98 -51.21 4.07
N LYS A 506 45.97 -52.07 4.27
CA LYS A 506 44.63 -51.96 3.65
C LYS A 506 43.61 -51.34 4.61
N ILE A 507 42.80 -50.42 4.10
CA ILE A 507 41.83 -49.62 4.87
C ILE A 507 40.43 -49.85 4.28
N SER A 508 39.53 -50.48 5.04
CA SER A 508 38.18 -50.83 4.55
C SER A 508 37.17 -49.68 4.74
N VAL A 509 36.26 -49.48 3.78
CA VAL A 509 35.22 -48.44 3.82
C VAL A 509 33.90 -49.01 3.26
N SER A 510 32.77 -48.74 3.93
CA SER A 510 31.45 -49.26 3.54
C SER A 510 30.45 -48.12 3.32
N ILE A 511 29.81 -48.09 2.15
CA ILE A 511 28.74 -47.17 1.80
C ILE A 511 27.43 -47.97 1.83
N GLU A 512 26.52 -47.67 2.77
CA GLU A 512 25.29 -48.45 3.00
C GLU A 512 24.07 -47.51 2.95
N TYR A 513 22.86 -48.05 2.75
CA TYR A 513 21.65 -47.24 2.59
C TYR A 513 21.19 -46.60 3.92
N GLU A 514 21.28 -45.27 4.00
CA GLU A 514 20.92 -44.48 5.20
C GLU A 514 19.48 -43.93 5.18
N GLY A 515 18.66 -44.34 4.20
CA GLY A 515 17.24 -44.01 4.11
C GLY A 515 16.88 -43.07 2.96
N GLN A 516 15.57 -43.00 2.69
CA GLN A 516 14.97 -42.41 1.48
C GLN A 516 15.20 -40.90 1.26
N THR A 517 15.83 -40.20 2.22
CA THR A 517 16.16 -38.76 2.12
C THR A 517 17.67 -38.50 1.95
N VAL A 518 18.52 -39.53 2.08
CA VAL A 518 19.99 -39.38 2.08
C VAL A 518 20.55 -39.65 0.69
N SER A 519 20.55 -38.64 -0.18
CA SER A 519 20.95 -38.79 -1.59
C SER A 519 22.44 -39.06 -1.81
N LYS A 520 23.31 -38.64 -0.86
CA LYS A 520 24.75 -38.95 -0.87
C LYS A 520 25.23 -39.37 0.51
N VAL A 521 25.64 -40.63 0.62
CA VAL A 521 26.23 -41.24 1.82
C VAL A 521 27.74 -41.00 1.82
N SER A 522 28.20 -40.01 2.59
CA SER A 522 29.63 -39.71 2.71
C SER A 522 30.32 -40.60 3.75
N ARG A 523 31.57 -40.97 3.47
CA ARG A 523 32.49 -41.70 4.35
C ARG A 523 33.86 -41.05 4.30
N SER A 524 34.62 -41.17 5.39
CA SER A 524 36.01 -40.69 5.44
C SER A 524 36.97 -41.77 5.97
N ALA A 525 38.22 -41.71 5.51
CA ALA A 525 39.28 -42.66 5.85
C ALA A 525 40.64 -41.95 5.96
N LYS A 526 41.60 -42.57 6.65
CA LYS A 526 42.94 -42.01 6.90
C LYS A 526 44.06 -43.04 6.79
N GLY A 527 45.26 -42.60 6.40
CA GLY A 527 46.48 -43.41 6.40
C GLY A 527 47.75 -42.57 6.68
N THR A 528 48.78 -43.19 7.27
CA THR A 528 49.97 -42.51 7.82
C THR A 528 51.28 -43.13 7.33
N ASN A 529 52.27 -42.29 6.99
CA ASN A 529 53.65 -42.73 6.68
C ASN A 529 54.64 -41.83 7.42
N ARG A 530 55.82 -42.35 7.76
CA ARG A 530 56.87 -41.64 8.50
C ARG A 530 57.81 -40.89 7.55
N VAL A 531 58.39 -39.77 8.02
CA VAL A 531 59.44 -39.01 7.32
C VAL A 531 60.85 -39.59 7.52
N ASN A 532 61.75 -39.39 6.56
CA ASN A 532 63.18 -39.74 6.62
C ASN A 532 63.98 -38.77 7.55
N MET A 533 64.99 -39.23 8.30
CA MET A 533 65.75 -38.37 9.25
C MET A 533 67.21 -38.78 9.57
N GLN A 534 68.05 -37.81 10.01
CA GLN A 534 69.47 -38.00 10.43
C GLN A 534 69.96 -36.93 11.46
N LYS A 535 71.08 -37.17 12.17
CA LYS A 535 71.73 -36.26 13.16
C LYS A 535 73.05 -35.63 12.66
N ILE A 536 73.37 -34.42 13.14
CA ILE A 536 74.54 -33.58 12.74
C ILE A 536 75.40 -33.15 13.96
N GLN A 537 76.69 -32.85 13.75
CA GLN A 537 77.68 -32.38 14.73
C GLN A 537 78.56 -31.24 14.17
N VAL A 538 78.94 -30.25 14.99
CA VAL A 538 79.77 -29.07 14.62
C VAL A 538 80.94 -28.86 15.60
N PHE A 539 82.05 -28.25 15.14
CA PHE A 539 83.27 -27.92 15.88
C PHE A 539 83.80 -26.49 15.53
N LYS A 540 84.41 -25.74 16.48
CA LYS A 540 84.68 -24.29 16.33
C LYS A 540 85.95 -23.75 17.05
N SER A 541 86.69 -22.81 16.42
CA SER A 541 87.99 -22.26 16.89
C SER A 541 88.21 -20.74 16.63
N GLY A 542 89.34 -20.18 17.12
CA GLY A 542 89.85 -18.81 16.81
C GLY A 542 91.10 -18.42 17.62
N GLU A 543 91.86 -17.40 17.17
CA GLU A 543 93.14 -16.94 17.77
C GLU A 543 93.11 -15.46 18.21
N LYS A 544 93.96 -15.05 19.16
CA LYS A 544 94.22 -13.62 19.50
C LYS A 544 95.71 -13.28 19.60
N ASP A 545 96.55 -14.23 20.00
CA ASP A 545 97.99 -14.08 20.20
C ASP A 545 98.73 -15.24 19.51
N SER A 546 99.86 -14.94 18.87
CA SER A 546 100.54 -15.83 17.91
C SER A 546 101.32 -16.99 18.55
N ILE A 547 100.64 -18.10 18.86
CA ILE A 547 101.27 -19.38 19.27
C ILE A 547 100.69 -20.53 18.44
N SER A 548 101.50 -21.11 17.55
CA SER A 548 101.06 -22.12 16.60
C SER A 548 100.92 -23.53 17.20
N GLY A 549 99.94 -24.29 16.70
CA GLY A 549 99.94 -25.76 16.76
C GLY A 549 98.82 -26.43 17.55
N LEU A 550 98.16 -25.73 18.49
CA LEU A 550 97.05 -26.32 19.27
C LEU A 550 95.76 -25.50 19.12
N VAL A 551 94.88 -25.94 18.23
CA VAL A 551 93.61 -25.27 17.93
C VAL A 551 92.65 -25.41 19.12
N LYS A 552 92.62 -24.39 19.98
CA LYS A 552 91.72 -24.33 21.14
C LYS A 552 90.28 -24.10 20.68
N GLY A 553 89.36 -24.93 21.17
CA GLY A 553 87.94 -24.77 20.91
C GLY A 553 87.38 -23.47 21.49
N LEU A 554 86.54 -22.76 20.74
CA LEU A 554 85.77 -21.64 21.28
C LEU A 554 84.45 -22.15 21.86
N GLN A 555 84.31 -22.01 23.18
CA GLN A 555 83.07 -22.26 23.90
C GLN A 555 82.05 -21.14 23.64
N GLY A 556 80.77 -21.48 23.62
CA GLY A 556 79.69 -20.47 23.62
C GLY A 556 79.41 -19.82 22.27
N ALA A 557 80.05 -20.31 21.20
CA ALA A 557 79.59 -20.04 19.84
C ALA A 557 78.32 -20.82 19.57
N GLU A 558 77.35 -20.20 18.92
CA GLU A 558 76.02 -20.77 18.70
C GLU A 558 75.77 -20.99 17.21
N PHE A 559 75.31 -22.18 16.85
CA PHE A 559 74.96 -22.54 15.49
C PHE A 559 73.46 -22.83 15.39
N THR A 560 72.79 -22.04 14.57
CA THR A 560 71.36 -22.22 14.27
C THR A 560 71.20 -22.90 12.91
N PHE A 561 70.29 -23.86 12.82
CA PHE A 561 69.96 -24.65 11.63
C PHE A 561 68.53 -24.30 11.19
N LYS A 562 68.39 -23.81 9.96
CA LYS A 562 67.09 -23.52 9.33
C LYS A 562 67.01 -24.16 7.94
N LEU A 563 65.81 -24.53 7.49
CA LEU A 563 65.62 -25.23 6.23
C LEU A 563 65.91 -24.29 5.04
N TYR A 564 66.70 -24.75 4.06
CA TYR A 564 67.23 -23.95 2.94
C TYR A 564 66.10 -23.47 2.01
N SER A 565 65.13 -24.33 1.74
CA SER A 565 63.90 -24.01 0.99
C SER A 565 63.11 -22.89 1.68
N GLU A 566 62.92 -23.01 2.99
CA GLU A 566 62.18 -22.07 3.82
C GLU A 566 62.90 -20.72 3.95
N VAL A 567 64.22 -20.71 4.20
CA VAL A 567 65.03 -19.48 4.23
C VAL A 567 65.01 -18.76 2.88
N ASN A 568 65.04 -19.49 1.76
CA ASN A 568 64.89 -18.89 0.42
C ASN A 568 63.47 -18.36 0.16
N HIS A 569 62.45 -18.81 0.89
CA HIS A 569 61.06 -18.40 0.71
C HIS A 569 60.65 -17.21 1.61
N VAL A 570 61.01 -17.23 2.90
CA VAL A 570 60.60 -16.22 3.90
C VAL A 570 61.75 -15.40 4.49
N GLY A 571 62.98 -15.64 4.06
CA GLY A 571 64.19 -15.03 4.63
C GLY A 571 64.68 -15.78 5.88
N TRP A 572 65.93 -15.50 6.28
CA TRP A 572 66.58 -16.23 7.37
C TRP A 572 65.84 -16.09 8.70
N ASP A 573 65.42 -14.88 9.07
CA ASP A 573 64.90 -14.61 10.41
C ASP A 573 63.53 -15.27 10.64
N ASN A 574 62.66 -15.26 9.62
CA ASN A 574 61.30 -15.81 9.68
C ASN A 574 61.24 -17.34 9.54
N ALA A 575 62.24 -17.97 8.90
CA ALA A 575 62.23 -19.42 8.68
C ALA A 575 62.33 -20.20 10.01
N THR A 576 61.71 -21.37 10.06
CA THR A 576 61.67 -22.24 11.24
C THR A 576 63.07 -22.69 11.66
N THR A 577 63.33 -22.60 12.96
CA THR A 577 64.55 -23.12 13.59
C THR A 577 64.39 -24.61 13.88
N TYR A 578 65.14 -25.46 13.18
CA TYR A 578 65.13 -26.91 13.35
C TYR A 578 66.08 -27.38 14.46
N ALA A 579 67.18 -26.66 14.67
CA ALA A 579 68.05 -26.83 15.85
C ALA A 579 68.80 -25.53 16.16
N VAL A 580 69.02 -25.26 17.45
CA VAL A 580 70.07 -24.36 17.93
C VAL A 580 71.02 -25.22 18.75
N ILE A 581 72.33 -25.15 18.48
CA ILE A 581 73.34 -25.91 19.19
C ILE A 581 74.49 -24.97 19.59
N THR A 582 74.87 -24.99 20.87
CA THR A 582 75.95 -24.15 21.40
C THR A 582 77.18 -24.99 21.68
N THR A 583 78.37 -24.49 21.35
CA THR A 583 79.62 -25.24 21.53
C THR A 583 80.03 -25.37 23.00
N ASP A 584 80.39 -26.60 23.38
CA ASP A 584 80.89 -26.95 24.71
C ASP A 584 82.30 -26.37 24.98
N THR A 585 82.87 -26.68 26.14
CA THR A 585 84.24 -26.30 26.51
C THR A 585 85.32 -26.87 25.59
N ASN A 586 85.00 -27.89 24.79
CA ASN A 586 85.86 -28.49 23.77
C ASN A 586 85.57 -27.95 22.36
N GLY A 587 84.66 -26.98 22.21
CA GLY A 587 84.25 -26.39 20.94
C GLY A 587 83.26 -27.21 20.12
N LYS A 588 82.59 -28.23 20.67
CA LYS A 588 81.72 -29.20 19.96
C LYS A 588 80.23 -29.07 20.31
N ALA A 589 79.33 -29.44 19.38
CA ALA A 589 77.89 -29.56 19.62
C ALA A 589 77.20 -30.56 18.66
N ASN A 590 76.00 -31.08 19.01
CA ASN A 590 75.22 -32.05 18.20
C ASN A 590 73.74 -31.63 18.08
N THR A 591 73.07 -31.99 16.98
CA THR A 591 71.63 -31.76 16.77
C THR A 591 70.75 -32.94 17.25
N PRO A 592 69.45 -32.71 17.46
CA PRO A 592 68.41 -33.75 17.36
C PRO A 592 68.36 -34.41 15.98
N TYR A 593 67.45 -35.37 15.79
CA TYR A 593 67.09 -35.87 14.46
C TYR A 593 66.46 -34.73 13.63
N LEU A 594 67.15 -34.34 12.56
CA LEU A 594 66.62 -33.45 11.54
C LEU A 594 65.86 -34.28 10.50
N PRO A 595 64.62 -33.90 10.11
CA PRO A 595 63.90 -34.54 9.01
C PRO A 595 64.55 -34.25 7.65
N TYR A 596 64.06 -34.94 6.63
CA TYR A 596 64.39 -34.77 5.21
C TYR A 596 64.48 -33.29 4.79
N GLY A 597 65.55 -32.93 4.08
CA GLY A 597 65.71 -31.60 3.50
C GLY A 597 67.15 -31.09 3.52
N LYS A 598 67.34 -29.88 2.96
CA LYS A 598 68.61 -29.14 3.01
C LYS A 598 68.52 -28.01 4.03
N TYR A 599 69.59 -27.72 4.74
CA TYR A 599 69.67 -26.72 5.80
C TYR A 599 70.76 -25.68 5.54
N ILE A 600 70.51 -24.44 5.94
CA ILE A 600 71.52 -23.39 6.14
C ILE A 600 71.91 -23.37 7.62
N VAL A 601 73.20 -23.18 7.88
CA VAL A 601 73.78 -23.09 9.21
C VAL A 601 74.54 -21.77 9.34
N LYS A 602 74.21 -20.98 10.36
CA LYS A 602 74.88 -19.71 10.69
C LYS A 602 75.46 -19.75 12.10
N GLU A 603 76.58 -19.06 12.32
CA GLU A 603 77.03 -18.71 13.67
C GLU A 603 76.15 -17.55 14.18
N THR A 604 75.08 -17.85 14.91
CA THR A 604 74.14 -16.84 15.43
C THR A 604 74.66 -16.09 16.65
N LYS A 605 75.77 -16.55 17.24
CA LYS A 605 76.41 -15.90 18.38
C LYS A 605 77.93 -15.98 18.29
N THR A 606 78.54 -14.85 17.95
CA THR A 606 79.99 -14.66 17.88
C THR A 606 80.56 -14.34 19.27
N PRO A 607 81.67 -14.98 19.69
CA PRO A 607 82.38 -14.60 20.91
C PRO A 607 82.84 -13.13 20.94
N LYS A 608 82.87 -12.54 22.14
CA LYS A 608 83.22 -11.13 22.37
C LYS A 608 84.63 -10.77 21.83
N ASP A 609 84.76 -9.55 21.29
CA ASP A 609 85.94 -8.99 20.60
C ASP A 609 86.24 -9.61 19.22
N TYR A 610 85.33 -10.42 18.67
CA TYR A 610 85.49 -11.06 17.35
C TYR A 610 84.37 -10.74 16.34
N ILE A 611 84.66 -11.10 15.09
CA ILE A 611 83.87 -11.09 13.86
C ILE A 611 83.42 -12.52 13.57
N THR A 612 82.17 -12.65 13.14
CA THR A 612 81.44 -13.89 12.83
C THR A 612 82.05 -14.67 11.67
N ALA A 613 81.95 -16.00 11.70
CA ALA A 613 82.26 -16.85 10.55
C ALA A 613 81.16 -16.84 9.46
N PRO A 614 81.50 -17.10 8.19
CA PRO A 614 80.52 -17.18 7.12
C PRO A 614 79.60 -18.40 7.21
N ASP A 615 78.41 -18.26 6.64
CA ASP A 615 77.34 -19.28 6.59
C ASP A 615 77.73 -20.50 5.74
N PHE A 616 77.15 -21.67 6.03
CA PHE A 616 77.32 -22.90 5.25
C PHE A 616 76.03 -23.74 5.15
N THR A 617 76.05 -24.88 4.44
CA THR A 617 74.86 -25.73 4.24
C THR A 617 75.12 -27.22 4.45
N ILE A 618 74.08 -27.99 4.77
CA ILE A 618 74.13 -29.45 4.97
C ILE A 618 72.77 -30.10 4.66
N SER A 619 72.73 -31.35 4.19
CA SER A 619 71.49 -32.04 3.79
C SER A 619 71.26 -33.37 4.50
N VAL A 620 69.97 -33.74 4.61
CA VAL A 620 69.43 -35.05 5.04
C VAL A 620 68.55 -35.59 3.91
N THR A 621 68.76 -36.83 3.49
CA THR A 621 68.13 -37.42 2.28
C THR A 621 67.41 -38.75 2.57
N ASP A 622 68.05 -39.65 3.30
CA ASP A 622 67.58 -41.01 3.54
C ASP A 622 67.24 -41.21 5.02
N ASP A 623 66.46 -42.25 5.35
CA ASP A 623 66.22 -42.57 6.75
C ASP A 623 67.35 -43.39 7.36
N TYR A 624 67.93 -42.88 8.44
CA TYR A 624 68.94 -43.59 9.23
C TYR A 624 68.44 -44.01 10.62
N SER A 625 67.11 -44.00 10.86
CA SER A 625 66.51 -44.22 12.19
C SER A 625 66.16 -45.67 12.51
N GLU A 626 66.34 -46.61 11.56
CA GLU A 626 65.98 -48.03 11.71
C GLU A 626 67.18 -49.00 11.74
N TYR A 627 68.41 -48.50 11.57
CA TYR A 627 69.64 -49.28 11.75
C TYR A 627 69.89 -49.54 13.24
N LYS A 628 69.49 -50.73 13.72
CA LYS A 628 69.39 -51.04 15.17
C LYS A 628 70.71 -51.04 15.93
N ASP A 629 71.85 -51.26 15.26
CA ASP A 629 73.12 -51.56 15.93
C ASP A 629 74.14 -50.39 15.94
N VAL A 630 74.00 -49.37 15.08
CA VAL A 630 74.89 -48.18 15.06
C VAL A 630 74.16 -46.93 14.57
N GLU A 631 74.04 -45.90 15.42
CA GLU A 631 73.50 -44.59 15.04
C GLU A 631 74.55 -43.75 14.28
N GLN A 632 74.21 -43.28 13.06
CA GLN A 632 75.16 -42.57 12.18
C GLN A 632 74.99 -41.04 12.24
N VAL A 633 76.10 -40.31 12.46
CA VAL A 633 76.13 -38.85 12.71
C VAL A 633 77.17 -38.14 11.84
N LYS A 634 76.79 -37.01 11.22
CA LYS A 634 77.55 -36.21 10.23
C LYS A 634 78.30 -35.03 10.89
N ARG A 635 79.52 -34.63 10.47
CA ARG A 635 80.41 -33.68 11.22
C ARG A 635 80.96 -32.49 10.38
N VAL A 636 81.17 -31.29 10.98
CA VAL A 636 81.64 -30.02 10.32
C VAL A 636 82.51 -29.10 11.25
N ASN A 637 83.37 -28.19 10.73
CA ASN A 637 84.36 -27.33 11.47
C ASN A 637 84.36 -25.80 11.04
N VAL A 638 84.65 -24.79 11.92
CA VAL A 638 84.50 -23.30 11.67
C VAL A 638 85.45 -22.34 12.50
N ASN A 639 85.78 -21.05 12.10
CA ASN A 639 86.83 -20.12 12.72
C ASN A 639 86.60 -18.53 12.64
N ASN A 640 87.23 -17.62 13.46
CA ASN A 640 86.94 -16.12 13.64
C ASN A 640 88.14 -15.04 13.71
N ARG A 641 87.88 -13.68 13.66
CA ARG A 641 88.83 -12.46 13.58
C ARG A 641 88.44 -11.19 14.46
N PRO A 642 89.29 -10.16 14.85
CA PRO A 642 88.94 -8.88 15.61
C PRO A 642 88.66 -7.51 14.85
N PHE A 643 88.45 -6.34 15.57
CA PHE A 643 87.70 -5.07 15.17
C PHE A 643 88.27 -3.63 15.60
N THR A 644 87.98 -2.52 14.86
CA THR A 644 88.32 -1.04 15.09
C THR A 644 87.27 -0.03 14.49
N SER A 645 87.43 1.34 14.54
CA SER A 645 86.47 2.34 13.90
C SER A 645 86.95 3.82 13.70
N GLN A 646 86.41 4.58 12.73
CA GLN A 646 86.65 6.02 12.42
C GLN A 646 85.65 7.00 13.11
N LEU A 647 85.88 8.33 13.11
CA LEU A 647 84.99 9.35 13.73
C LEU A 647 84.62 10.53 12.81
N LYS A 648 83.32 10.78 12.62
CA LYS A 648 82.72 11.95 11.94
C LYS A 648 81.89 12.79 12.94
N ILE A 649 82.02 14.12 12.90
CA ILE A 649 81.23 15.07 13.71
C ILE A 649 80.32 15.90 12.80
N ILE A 650 79.08 16.11 13.22
CA ILE A 650 78.08 16.89 12.47
C ILE A 650 77.45 17.95 13.39
N LYS A 651 77.51 19.23 12.98
CA LYS A 651 76.83 20.34 13.65
C LYS A 651 75.39 20.48 13.15
N LEU A 652 74.44 20.36 14.07
CA LEU A 652 73.01 20.42 13.80
C LEU A 652 72.32 21.57 14.53
N ASP A 653 71.21 22.02 13.96
CA ASP A 653 70.14 22.70 14.70
C ASP A 653 69.44 21.70 15.64
N ALA A 654 69.16 22.12 16.87
CA ALA A 654 68.58 21.24 17.88
C ALA A 654 67.13 20.86 17.57
N GLU A 655 66.37 21.82 17.02
CA GLU A 655 64.93 21.74 16.73
C GLU A 655 64.67 20.98 15.42
N SER A 656 65.11 21.52 14.28
CA SER A 656 64.85 20.91 12.96
C SER A 656 65.76 19.74 12.62
N GLY A 657 66.83 19.51 13.39
CA GLY A 657 67.82 18.45 13.11
C GLY A 657 68.63 18.63 11.82
N LYS A 658 68.44 19.75 11.10
CA LYS A 658 69.21 20.11 9.89
C LYS A 658 70.67 20.41 10.22
N LYS A 659 71.57 20.17 9.26
CA LYS A 659 72.98 20.60 9.33
C LYS A 659 73.04 22.13 9.32
N VAL A 660 73.84 22.70 10.21
CA VAL A 660 74.10 24.15 10.20
C VAL A 660 75.16 24.41 9.13
N THR A 661 74.75 25.03 8.03
CA THR A 661 75.62 25.28 6.86
C THR A 661 75.88 26.75 6.60
N LEU A 662 75.08 27.65 7.17
CA LEU A 662 75.28 29.10 7.04
C LEU A 662 76.46 29.62 7.89
N ASN A 663 76.75 28.98 9.02
CA ASN A 663 77.77 29.39 10.00
C ASN A 663 78.45 28.15 10.60
N GLY A 664 79.78 28.15 10.70
CA GLY A 664 80.56 27.03 11.24
C GLY A 664 80.58 26.95 12.77
N ALA A 665 81.07 25.82 13.28
CA ALA A 665 81.36 25.57 14.69
C ALA A 665 82.67 24.81 14.85
N SER A 666 83.34 24.95 16.01
CA SER A 666 84.68 24.40 16.27
C SER A 666 84.69 23.48 17.50
N PHE A 667 85.38 22.33 17.42
CA PHE A 667 85.38 21.29 18.44
C PHE A 667 86.77 20.77 18.86
N LYS A 668 86.88 20.18 20.06
CA LYS A 668 88.01 19.30 20.49
C LYS A 668 87.52 17.97 21.05
N ILE A 669 88.35 16.92 21.02
CA ILE A 669 88.01 15.55 21.49
C ILE A 669 88.98 15.08 22.60
N LYS A 670 88.48 14.37 23.62
CA LYS A 670 89.24 13.76 24.72
C LYS A 670 89.05 12.24 24.80
N ASP A 671 90.07 11.52 25.28
CA ASP A 671 90.05 10.06 25.54
C ASP A 671 89.49 9.68 26.93
N SER A 672 89.37 8.39 27.21
CA SER A 672 88.92 7.83 28.50
C SER A 672 89.83 8.14 29.70
N LYS A 673 91.02 8.69 29.45
CA LYS A 673 92.00 9.16 30.45
C LYS A 673 92.02 10.70 30.56
N GLY A 674 91.17 11.40 29.80
CA GLY A 674 91.02 12.86 29.78
C GLY A 674 91.98 13.61 28.84
N ASN A 675 92.84 12.92 28.10
CA ASN A 675 93.82 13.54 27.20
C ASN A 675 93.16 13.97 25.89
N TYR A 676 93.58 15.11 25.32
CA TYR A 676 93.14 15.50 23.98
C TYR A 676 93.64 14.52 22.91
N VAL A 677 92.74 14.08 22.03
CA VAL A 677 93.05 13.21 20.90
C VAL A 677 93.79 14.03 19.83
N VAL A 678 95.12 13.82 19.73
CA VAL A 678 95.98 14.49 18.75
C VAL A 678 96.37 13.52 17.65
N GLN A 679 95.81 13.71 16.45
CA GLN A 679 96.16 12.89 15.28
C GLN A 679 97.29 13.56 14.47
N LYS A 680 98.23 12.75 13.95
CA LYS A 680 99.38 13.20 13.16
C LYS A 680 99.31 12.61 11.76
N VAL A 681 99.06 13.43 10.75
CA VAL A 681 98.99 13.02 9.33
C VAL A 681 99.77 14.04 8.48
N GLY A 682 100.56 13.54 7.51
CA GLY A 682 101.44 14.38 6.69
C GLY A 682 102.48 15.20 7.48
N GLY A 683 102.78 14.80 8.73
CA GLY A 683 103.63 15.55 9.66
C GLY A 683 102.90 16.62 10.49
N LYS A 684 101.72 17.09 10.05
CA LYS A 684 100.89 18.07 10.78
C LYS A 684 100.13 17.40 11.93
N LYS A 685 99.99 18.12 13.05
CA LYS A 685 99.14 17.73 14.20
C LYS A 685 97.77 18.39 14.09
N TYR A 686 96.73 17.67 14.49
CA TYR A 686 95.35 18.15 14.58
C TYR A 686 94.78 17.84 15.97
N ASP A 687 94.31 18.89 16.67
CA ASP A 687 93.66 18.79 18.00
C ASP A 687 92.30 19.53 18.05
N THR A 688 91.99 20.31 17.02
CA THR A 688 90.83 21.18 16.89
C THR A 688 90.20 20.95 15.53
N PHE A 689 88.86 20.81 15.50
CA PHE A 689 88.12 20.29 14.35
C PHE A 689 86.90 21.18 14.10
N THR A 690 86.98 22.04 13.08
CA THR A 690 85.93 22.98 12.67
C THR A 690 85.09 22.38 11.55
N THR A 691 83.76 22.59 11.58
CA THR A 691 82.87 22.18 10.48
C THR A 691 82.96 23.12 9.29
N ASN A 692 82.98 22.57 8.08
CA ASN A 692 82.86 23.34 6.84
C ASN A 692 81.51 24.08 6.77
N SER A 693 81.47 25.34 6.34
CA SER A 693 80.24 26.13 6.15
C SER A 693 80.41 27.14 5.00
N LYS A 694 79.30 27.69 4.52
CA LYS A 694 79.25 28.69 3.42
C LYS A 694 80.09 29.95 3.66
N ASN A 695 80.52 30.19 4.90
CA ASN A 695 81.38 31.30 5.32
C ASN A 695 82.67 30.88 6.05
N VAL A 696 82.91 29.58 6.27
CA VAL A 696 84.12 29.05 6.93
C VAL A 696 84.57 27.76 6.23
N VAL A 697 85.58 27.87 5.37
CA VAL A 697 86.12 26.75 4.59
C VAL A 697 87.28 26.08 5.35
N THR A 698 87.38 24.74 5.28
CA THR A 698 88.43 23.96 5.98
C THR A 698 89.33 23.17 5.02
N VAL A 699 90.43 22.62 5.54
CA VAL A 699 91.53 22.01 4.75
C VAL A 699 91.27 20.52 4.40
N LYS A 700 90.00 20.15 4.21
CA LYS A 700 89.53 18.83 3.78
C LYS A 700 88.19 19.03 3.06
N ASP A 701 87.91 18.17 2.09
CA ASP A 701 86.61 18.10 1.41
C ASP A 701 85.54 17.43 2.31
N SER A 702 85.22 18.06 3.44
CA SER A 702 84.10 17.65 4.29
C SER A 702 82.81 18.38 3.90
N GLU A 703 81.70 17.64 3.94
CA GLU A 703 80.35 18.12 3.68
C GLU A 703 79.99 19.32 4.60
N GLU A 704 79.20 20.28 4.11
CA GLU A 704 78.75 21.43 4.91
C GLU A 704 78.07 20.98 6.23
N GLY A 705 78.43 21.63 7.33
CA GLY A 705 78.03 21.27 8.69
C GLY A 705 78.76 20.05 9.28
N THR A 706 79.83 19.55 8.65
CA THR A 706 80.56 18.34 9.11
C THR A 706 82.08 18.50 9.16
N VAL A 707 82.73 17.65 9.97
CA VAL A 707 84.19 17.44 10.00
C VAL A 707 84.52 15.99 10.38
N THR A 708 85.50 15.37 9.70
CA THR A 708 85.87 13.96 9.90
C THR A 708 87.35 13.82 10.28
N LEU A 709 87.63 13.07 11.35
CA LEU A 709 88.99 12.85 11.84
C LEU A 709 89.84 12.08 10.80
N PRO A 710 91.13 12.41 10.64
CA PRO A 710 91.97 11.77 9.62
C PRO A 710 92.47 10.34 9.91
N LEU A 711 92.26 9.76 11.11
CA LEU A 711 92.62 8.37 11.43
C LEU A 711 91.52 7.67 12.25
N GLN A 712 91.48 6.34 12.17
CA GLN A 712 90.67 5.49 13.06
C GLN A 712 91.09 5.59 14.53
N LEU A 713 90.22 5.08 15.40
CA LEU A 713 90.32 4.97 16.85
C LEU A 713 90.02 3.52 17.26
N ASP A 714 90.63 3.07 18.35
CA ASP A 714 90.41 1.75 18.94
C ASP A 714 89.06 1.66 19.68
N ALA A 715 88.66 0.46 20.08
CA ALA A 715 87.51 0.26 20.95
C ALA A 715 87.74 0.86 22.35
N GLY A 716 87.03 1.95 22.67
CA GLY A 716 87.17 2.72 23.91
C GLY A 716 86.21 3.92 24.04
N ASP A 717 86.30 4.66 25.14
CA ASP A 717 85.44 5.80 25.49
C ASP A 717 86.09 7.18 25.25
N TYR A 718 85.28 8.19 24.90
CA TYR A 718 85.71 9.52 24.46
C TYR A 718 84.67 10.64 24.76
N SER A 719 85.07 11.92 24.60
CA SER A 719 84.15 13.08 24.66
C SER A 719 84.54 14.27 23.75
N ILE A 720 83.60 15.19 23.49
CA ILE A 720 83.70 16.33 22.56
C ILE A 720 83.26 17.65 23.25
N GLU A 721 83.97 18.73 22.96
CA GLU A 721 83.79 20.08 23.54
C GLU A 721 83.65 21.13 22.41
N GLU A 722 82.59 21.95 22.41
CA GLU A 722 82.41 23.08 21.46
C GLU A 722 83.12 24.33 21.99
N VAL A 723 83.90 24.99 21.12
CA VAL A 723 84.69 26.19 21.45
C VAL A 723 84.26 27.42 20.65
N GLU A 724 83.29 27.27 19.74
CA GLU A 724 82.76 28.35 18.90
C GLU A 724 81.32 28.01 18.45
N THR A 725 80.36 28.88 18.77
CA THR A 725 78.93 28.67 18.50
C THR A 725 78.46 29.43 17.24
N PRO A 726 77.69 28.80 16.33
CA PRO A 726 77.16 29.45 15.12
C PRO A 726 76.25 30.66 15.39
N LYS A 727 76.36 31.72 14.58
CA LYS A 727 75.50 32.92 14.67
C LYS A 727 74.01 32.57 14.45
N GLY A 728 73.14 33.11 15.32
CA GLY A 728 71.70 32.88 15.31
C GLY A 728 71.25 31.70 16.20
N PHE A 729 72.20 31.06 16.88
CA PHE A 729 71.96 29.95 17.82
C PHE A 729 72.35 30.35 19.24
N LEU A 730 71.88 29.55 20.20
CA LEU A 730 72.29 29.60 21.60
C LEU A 730 73.57 28.75 21.80
N GLN A 731 74.36 29.06 22.82
CA GLN A 731 75.59 28.30 23.13
C GLN A 731 75.29 26.92 23.76
N LEU A 732 76.25 26.00 23.70
CA LEU A 732 76.12 24.68 24.34
C LEU A 732 76.33 24.73 25.85
N GLU A 733 75.44 24.03 26.58
CA GLU A 733 75.47 23.97 28.05
C GLU A 733 76.38 22.84 28.59
N GLN A 734 76.70 21.80 27.79
CA GLN A 734 77.50 20.61 28.20
C GLN A 734 78.31 19.97 27.05
N SER A 735 79.29 19.14 27.38
CA SER A 735 80.10 18.33 26.45
C SER A 735 79.45 16.98 26.09
N VAL A 736 79.76 16.47 24.88
CA VAL A 736 79.10 15.28 24.29
C VAL A 736 80.00 14.04 24.41
N LYS A 737 79.50 12.89 24.88
CA LYS A 737 80.29 11.66 25.10
C LYS A 737 79.99 10.55 24.10
N PHE A 738 80.96 9.69 23.78
CA PHE A 738 80.78 8.54 22.87
C PHE A 738 81.74 7.37 23.17
N THR A 739 81.49 6.20 22.56
CA THR A 739 82.22 4.93 22.81
C THR A 739 82.32 4.14 21.50
N ILE A 740 83.35 3.29 21.36
CA ILE A 740 83.57 2.38 20.23
C ILE A 740 83.64 0.92 20.73
N THR A 741 82.85 0.00 20.14
CA THR A 741 82.83 -1.45 20.44
C THR A 741 82.34 -2.26 19.23
N ASN A 742 82.74 -3.53 19.08
CA ASN A 742 82.22 -4.42 18.01
C ASN A 742 80.73 -4.81 18.17
N THR A 743 80.07 -4.30 19.22
CA THR A 743 78.64 -4.51 19.53
C THR A 743 77.78 -3.27 19.24
N ARG A 744 78.36 -2.22 18.65
CA ARG A 744 77.62 -1.06 18.14
C ARG A 744 77.36 -1.25 16.65
N ASP A 745 76.28 -0.64 16.18
CA ASP A 745 76.00 -0.43 14.77
C ASP A 745 76.72 0.86 14.30
N TYR A 746 77.16 0.88 13.05
CA TYR A 746 78.04 1.92 12.50
C TYR A 746 77.65 2.28 11.06
N ASP A 747 77.83 3.55 10.70
CA ASP A 747 77.96 3.93 9.30
C ASP A 747 79.21 3.22 8.72
N LYS A 748 79.30 2.98 7.42
CA LYS A 748 80.50 2.43 6.76
C LYS A 748 81.00 3.35 5.67
N ASP A 749 82.30 3.33 5.41
CA ASP A 749 82.88 3.86 4.16
C ASP A 749 82.88 2.81 3.03
N GLU A 750 83.50 3.17 1.90
CA GLU A 750 83.54 2.38 0.67
C GLU A 750 84.35 1.07 0.82
N ASP A 751 85.25 0.99 1.82
CA ASP A 751 86.04 -0.20 2.15
C ASP A 751 85.37 -1.10 3.22
N GLU A 752 84.09 -0.82 3.53
CA GLU A 752 83.30 -1.37 4.66
C GLU A 752 83.84 -1.05 6.07
N ASP A 753 84.79 -0.12 6.21
CA ASP A 753 85.36 0.25 7.51
C ASP A 753 84.36 1.13 8.30
N PRO A 754 84.14 0.85 9.62
CA PRO A 754 83.05 1.46 10.36
C PRO A 754 83.37 2.89 10.83
N ILE A 755 82.51 3.85 10.45
CA ILE A 755 82.51 5.25 10.89
C ILE A 755 81.48 5.45 12.02
N LEU A 756 81.91 6.07 13.12
CA LEU A 756 81.02 6.60 14.15
C LEU A 756 80.65 8.06 13.86
N THR A 757 79.37 8.34 13.58
CA THR A 757 78.87 9.72 13.45
C THR A 757 78.34 10.27 14.77
N VAL A 758 78.97 11.32 15.30
CA VAL A 758 78.53 12.06 16.50
C VAL A 758 77.88 13.40 16.11
N LYS A 759 76.72 13.71 16.70
CA LYS A 759 75.86 14.84 16.34
C LYS A 759 75.83 15.89 17.46
N VAL A 760 76.10 17.15 17.13
CA VAL A 760 76.25 18.27 18.10
C VAL A 760 75.22 19.36 17.84
N LYS A 761 74.31 19.60 18.79
CA LYS A 761 73.03 20.33 18.60
C LYS A 761 72.97 21.65 19.39
N ASN A 762 72.59 22.75 18.73
CA ASN A 762 72.33 24.05 19.39
C ASN A 762 70.95 24.57 18.96
N ALA A 763 70.22 25.24 19.84
CA ALA A 763 68.86 25.74 19.58
C ALA A 763 68.85 27.18 19.03
N GLN A 764 67.71 27.61 18.48
CA GLN A 764 67.44 28.99 18.03
C GLN A 764 66.42 29.68 18.98
N PRO A 765 66.47 31.01 19.15
CA PRO A 765 65.46 31.77 19.91
C PRO A 765 64.12 31.90 19.15
N LYS A 766 63.04 32.15 19.88
CA LYS A 766 61.66 32.27 19.36
C LYS A 766 60.99 33.58 19.73
N GLY A 767 59.92 33.93 19.02
CA GLY A 767 59.10 35.12 19.26
C GLY A 767 57.60 34.80 19.40
N LYS A 768 56.84 35.74 19.97
CA LYS A 768 55.45 35.50 20.41
C LYS A 768 54.61 36.77 20.44
N ILE A 769 53.34 36.63 20.09
CA ILE A 769 52.32 37.67 20.06
C ILE A 769 51.14 37.23 20.92
N ILE A 770 50.56 38.14 21.68
CA ILE A 770 49.32 37.98 22.44
C ILE A 770 48.35 39.09 22.04
N LEU A 771 47.13 38.74 21.66
CA LEU A 771 46.05 39.68 21.33
C LEU A 771 44.85 39.42 22.25
N THR A 772 44.12 40.47 22.65
CA THR A 772 42.82 40.37 23.35
C THR A 772 41.73 41.18 22.64
N LYS A 773 40.52 40.62 22.58
CA LYS A 773 39.41 41.10 21.75
C LYS A 773 38.09 41.15 22.54
N THR A 774 37.40 42.27 22.51
CA THR A 774 36.12 42.45 23.20
C THR A 774 35.03 43.09 22.32
N ASP A 775 33.79 43.05 22.79
CA ASP A 775 32.74 43.97 22.35
C ASP A 775 33.10 45.41 22.79
N LYS A 776 32.54 46.41 22.12
CA LYS A 776 32.82 47.84 22.36
C LYS A 776 31.85 48.49 23.35
N ALA A 777 30.62 47.98 23.46
CA ALA A 777 29.59 48.49 24.36
C ALA A 777 29.64 47.82 25.75
N THR A 778 29.70 46.49 25.80
CA THR A 778 29.71 45.69 27.04
C THR A 778 31.12 45.43 27.57
N ASN A 779 32.15 45.53 26.72
CA ASN A 779 33.54 45.11 26.99
C ASN A 779 33.70 43.60 27.26
N GLU A 780 32.69 42.79 26.93
CA GLU A 780 32.76 41.32 27.07
C GLU A 780 33.69 40.69 26.04
N ALA A 781 34.27 39.55 26.38
CA ALA A 781 35.25 38.85 25.55
C ALA A 781 34.61 38.24 24.28
N LEU A 782 35.18 38.54 23.10
CA LEU A 782 34.72 37.95 21.84
C LEU A 782 35.60 36.76 21.44
N ALA A 783 35.08 35.56 21.68
CA ALA A 783 35.60 34.32 21.14
C ALA A 783 35.40 34.23 19.61
N ASP A 784 36.14 33.32 18.98
CA ASP A 784 36.01 32.87 17.58
C ASP A 784 36.26 33.90 16.45
N VAL A 785 36.62 35.14 16.81
CA VAL A 785 37.05 36.21 15.89
C VAL A 785 38.38 35.81 15.25
N GLU A 786 38.43 35.81 13.91
CA GLU A 786 39.58 35.34 13.13
C GLU A 786 40.56 36.47 12.83
N TYR A 787 41.85 36.17 13.01
CA TYR A 787 42.96 37.06 12.69
C TYR A 787 44.00 36.36 11.81
N GLU A 788 44.63 37.14 10.94
CA GLU A 788 45.71 36.73 10.04
C GLU A 788 46.97 37.55 10.31
N LEU A 789 48.08 36.84 10.55
CA LEU A 789 49.43 37.39 10.68
C LEU A 789 50.21 37.16 9.37
N THR A 790 50.75 38.22 8.78
CA THR A 790 51.59 38.18 7.58
C THR A 790 53.01 38.69 7.87
N ALA A 791 53.99 38.32 7.04
CA ALA A 791 55.36 38.82 7.14
C ALA A 791 55.50 40.18 6.45
N LYS A 792 56.01 41.20 7.16
CA LYS A 792 56.19 42.56 6.63
C LYS A 792 57.44 42.70 5.75
N GLU A 793 58.39 41.77 5.89
CA GLU A 793 59.66 41.70 5.17
C GLU A 793 60.06 40.23 4.91
N ASN A 794 61.16 40.01 4.18
CA ASN A 794 61.68 38.66 3.95
C ASN A 794 62.39 38.13 5.21
N ILE A 795 61.91 37.00 5.74
CA ILE A 795 62.42 36.37 6.97
C ILE A 795 63.26 35.14 6.59
N TYR A 796 64.52 35.09 7.04
CA TYR A 796 65.51 34.08 6.63
C TYR A 796 65.87 33.10 7.76
N SER A 797 66.39 31.94 7.37
CA SER A 797 66.81 30.83 8.22
C SER A 797 68.26 30.96 8.67
N ALA A 798 68.52 30.98 9.98
CA ALA A 798 69.87 30.99 10.56
C ALA A 798 70.67 29.70 10.28
N VAL A 799 69.98 28.61 9.93
CA VAL A 799 70.58 27.29 9.68
C VAL A 799 71.36 27.25 8.36
N ASP A 800 70.73 27.73 7.28
CA ASP A 800 71.12 27.43 5.89
C ASP A 800 71.05 28.67 4.97
N GLY A 801 70.54 29.81 5.45
CA GLY A 801 70.33 31.06 4.70
C GLY A 801 69.04 31.12 3.88
N THR A 802 68.19 30.09 3.96
CA THR A 802 66.97 30.00 3.13
C THR A 802 65.89 30.99 3.55
N LEU A 803 65.07 31.45 2.60
CA LEU A 803 63.89 32.27 2.87
C LEU A 803 62.80 31.39 3.50
N ARG A 804 62.27 31.80 4.66
CA ARG A 804 61.17 31.12 5.37
C ARG A 804 59.82 31.74 5.05
N TYR A 805 59.74 33.07 5.09
CA TYR A 805 58.55 33.83 4.71
C TYR A 805 58.95 34.99 3.79
N ALA A 806 58.30 35.09 2.64
CA ALA A 806 58.43 36.25 1.77
C ALA A 806 57.58 37.41 2.32
N LYS A 807 57.96 38.65 2.00
CA LYS A 807 57.12 39.82 2.29
C LYS A 807 55.70 39.63 1.73
N GLY A 808 54.70 39.84 2.57
CA GLY A 808 53.27 39.67 2.26
C GLY A 808 52.74 38.24 2.48
N ALA A 809 53.60 37.25 2.73
CA ALA A 809 53.14 35.88 2.97
C ALA A 809 52.44 35.75 4.33
N THR A 810 51.34 34.99 4.37
CA THR A 810 50.70 34.54 5.61
C THR A 810 51.68 33.68 6.42
N VAL A 811 51.81 34.00 7.70
CA VAL A 811 52.68 33.32 8.68
C VAL A 811 51.84 32.46 9.62
N ALA A 812 50.70 32.98 10.06
CA ALA A 812 49.74 32.28 10.90
C ALA A 812 48.33 32.84 10.67
N LYS A 813 47.30 32.00 10.92
CA LYS A 813 45.94 32.45 11.20
C LYS A 813 45.51 31.86 12.54
N GLY A 814 44.62 32.52 13.26
CA GLY A 814 44.14 32.05 14.55
C GLY A 814 42.86 32.73 15.00
N LYS A 815 42.12 32.06 15.88
CA LYS A 815 40.91 32.56 16.51
C LYS A 815 41.19 33.07 17.92
N THR A 816 40.37 33.99 18.40
CA THR A 816 40.31 34.35 19.81
C THR A 816 39.63 33.24 20.62
N ASP A 817 40.17 32.93 21.81
CA ASP A 817 39.61 31.96 22.75
C ASP A 817 38.37 32.50 23.50
N ALA A 818 37.80 31.71 24.40
CA ALA A 818 36.64 32.08 25.23
C ALA A 818 36.85 33.34 26.11
N ASN A 819 38.10 33.79 26.30
CA ASN A 819 38.46 35.02 27.00
C ASN A 819 38.85 36.15 26.02
N GLY A 820 38.49 36.00 24.74
CA GLY A 820 38.80 36.92 23.66
C GLY A 820 40.27 36.92 23.28
N LYS A 821 41.06 35.93 23.71
CA LYS A 821 42.52 35.97 23.63
C LYS A 821 43.05 35.09 22.51
N LEU A 822 43.93 35.65 21.69
CA LEU A 822 44.71 34.93 20.68
C LEU A 822 46.19 34.94 21.08
N VAL A 823 46.88 33.80 20.92
CA VAL A 823 48.33 33.69 21.08
C VAL A 823 48.93 33.11 19.80
N ILE A 824 49.98 33.73 19.30
CA ILE A 824 50.77 33.24 18.16
C ILE A 824 52.22 33.16 18.64
N ASP A 825 52.72 31.96 18.90
CA ASP A 825 54.09 31.72 19.37
C ASP A 825 55.00 31.12 18.29
N SER A 826 56.19 30.65 18.69
CA SER A 826 57.15 29.94 17.83
C SER A 826 57.67 30.74 16.63
N LEU A 827 57.42 32.06 16.59
CA LEU A 827 57.80 32.95 15.49
C LEU A 827 59.32 33.07 15.36
N PHE A 828 59.79 33.22 14.13
CA PHE A 828 61.18 33.58 13.84
C PHE A 828 61.40 35.08 14.07
N MET A 829 62.66 35.50 14.21
CA MET A 829 63.00 36.92 14.31
C MET A 829 62.72 37.62 12.97
N GLY A 830 62.05 38.77 13.00
CA GLY A 830 61.56 39.50 11.83
C GLY A 830 60.37 40.41 12.13
N LYS A 831 59.87 41.10 11.09
CA LYS A 831 58.71 42.02 11.17
C LYS A 831 57.43 41.41 10.58
N TYR A 832 56.30 41.71 11.20
CA TYR A 832 54.99 41.13 10.89
C TYR A 832 53.85 42.16 10.92
N GLU A 833 52.72 41.85 10.29
CA GLU A 833 51.47 42.63 10.31
C GLU A 833 50.28 41.70 10.64
N LEU A 834 49.31 42.17 11.43
CA LEU A 834 48.21 41.39 11.98
C LEU A 834 46.88 42.10 11.69
N LYS A 835 45.94 41.43 11.02
CA LYS A 835 44.62 41.96 10.62
C LYS A 835 43.50 41.02 11.04
N GLU A 836 42.32 41.55 11.36
CA GLU A 836 41.08 40.77 11.48
C GLU A 836 40.57 40.32 10.09
N THR A 837 39.97 39.13 10.03
CA THR A 837 39.44 38.51 8.80
C THR A 837 38.01 38.01 8.90
N LEU A 838 37.50 37.73 10.10
CA LEU A 838 36.11 37.34 10.35
C LEU A 838 35.72 37.67 11.79
N THR A 839 34.47 38.04 12.05
CA THR A 839 33.93 38.23 13.42
C THR A 839 32.68 37.39 13.64
N ASN A 840 31.98 37.59 14.75
CA ASN A 840 30.78 36.84 15.12
C ASN A 840 29.53 37.42 14.43
N GLU A 841 28.48 36.61 14.28
CA GLU A 841 27.22 37.06 13.67
C GLU A 841 26.61 38.21 14.48
N GLY A 842 26.00 39.18 13.79
CA GLY A 842 25.55 40.45 14.37
C GLY A 842 26.66 41.50 14.60
N TYR A 843 27.94 41.15 14.51
CA TYR A 843 29.06 42.09 14.62
C TYR A 843 29.56 42.58 13.26
N VAL A 844 30.20 43.76 13.24
CA VAL A 844 30.91 44.28 12.06
C VAL A 844 32.39 43.89 12.08
N LEU A 845 32.90 43.37 10.97
CA LEU A 845 34.32 43.04 10.75
C LEU A 845 35.23 44.30 10.80
N SER A 846 36.33 44.25 11.55
CA SER A 846 37.28 45.36 11.62
C SER A 846 38.28 45.39 10.44
N GLU A 847 38.39 46.52 9.75
CA GLU A 847 39.36 46.69 8.64
C GLU A 847 40.81 46.94 9.10
N LYS A 848 41.05 47.06 10.41
CA LYS A 848 42.29 47.59 11.00
C LYS A 848 43.47 46.61 10.96
N VAL A 849 44.68 47.14 10.75
CA VAL A 849 45.95 46.38 10.67
C VAL A 849 46.93 46.84 11.78
N HIS A 850 47.66 45.91 12.39
CA HIS A 850 48.58 46.12 13.50
C HIS A 850 49.99 45.59 13.19
N GLN A 851 51.05 46.36 13.46
CA GLN A 851 52.44 45.98 13.12
C GLN A 851 53.26 45.50 14.33
N ILE A 852 54.18 44.56 14.10
CA ILE A 852 54.96 43.81 15.10
C ILE A 852 56.44 43.65 14.66
N ASN A 853 57.39 43.56 15.59
CA ASN A 853 58.82 43.30 15.34
C ASN A 853 59.43 42.39 16.42
N LEU A 854 60.35 41.49 16.05
CA LEU A 854 61.00 40.49 16.91
C LEU A 854 62.49 40.33 16.55
N GLU A 855 63.41 40.51 17.50
CA GLU A 855 64.88 40.55 17.26
C GLU A 855 65.68 39.90 18.41
N GLN A 856 66.68 39.07 18.08
CA GLN A 856 67.59 38.44 19.04
C GLN A 856 68.62 39.46 19.59
N LYS A 857 68.87 39.42 20.91
CA LYS A 857 69.76 40.37 21.60
C LYS A 857 70.99 39.74 22.28
N ASP A 858 70.98 38.42 22.48
CA ASP A 858 72.00 37.68 23.24
C ASP A 858 71.99 36.18 22.88
N LEU A 859 72.89 35.38 23.46
CA LEU A 859 73.07 33.94 23.17
C LEU A 859 72.39 32.99 24.18
N THR A 860 71.51 33.47 25.06
CA THR A 860 70.87 32.66 26.12
C THR A 860 69.35 32.82 26.23
N THR A 861 68.77 33.94 25.80
CA THR A 861 67.32 34.21 25.80
C THR A 861 66.58 33.30 24.81
N LYS A 862 65.53 32.62 25.30
CA LYS A 862 64.81 31.57 24.55
C LYS A 862 63.50 32.06 23.89
N GLU A 863 62.80 33.05 24.45
CA GLU A 863 61.52 33.59 23.93
C GLU A 863 61.43 35.14 24.05
N TYR A 864 60.86 35.83 23.06
CA TYR A 864 60.57 37.27 23.05
C TYR A 864 59.06 37.54 22.80
N VAL A 865 58.39 38.39 23.60
CA VAL A 865 56.91 38.50 23.64
C VAL A 865 56.39 39.92 23.40
N ILE A 866 55.27 40.06 22.65
CA ILE A 866 54.57 41.31 22.31
C ILE A 866 53.05 41.17 22.59
N THR A 867 52.36 42.26 23.00
CA THR A 867 50.89 42.24 23.34
C THR A 867 50.09 43.34 22.61
N LYS A 868 48.80 43.08 22.30
CA LYS A 868 47.81 44.02 21.68
C LYS A 868 46.38 43.81 22.20
N ASN A 869 45.54 44.86 22.17
CA ASN A 869 44.13 44.85 22.57
C ASN A 869 43.26 45.53 21.49
N VAL A 870 42.04 45.03 21.23
CA VAL A 870 41.15 45.42 20.10
C VAL A 870 39.65 45.16 20.39
N THR A 871 38.72 45.77 19.63
CA THR A 871 37.26 45.73 19.88
C THR A 871 36.40 45.71 18.59
N ASN A 872 35.19 45.12 18.59
CA ASN A 872 34.16 45.29 17.52
C ASN A 872 32.82 45.84 18.07
N ILE A 873 31.94 46.26 17.16
CA ILE A 873 30.56 46.71 17.42
C ILE A 873 29.54 45.67 16.92
N ALA A 874 28.35 45.62 17.51
CA ALA A 874 27.20 44.82 17.08
C ALA A 874 25.95 45.71 16.85
N PRO A 875 25.72 46.22 15.63
CA PRO A 875 24.68 47.21 15.36
C PRO A 875 23.39 46.60 14.78
N HIS A 876 22.25 47.24 15.04
CA HIS A 876 20.92 46.79 14.61
C HIS A 876 19.98 47.98 14.30
N GLY A 877 18.86 47.65 13.66
CA GLY A 877 17.84 48.59 13.21
C GLY A 877 16.56 48.57 14.05
N GLU A 878 15.83 49.68 14.01
CA GLU A 878 14.51 49.87 14.63
C GLU A 878 13.53 50.58 13.68
N ILE A 879 12.24 50.29 13.80
CA ILE A 879 11.14 50.98 13.11
C ILE A 879 10.04 51.27 14.14
N HIS A 880 9.61 52.52 14.22
CA HIS A 880 8.53 53.00 15.08
C HIS A 880 7.43 53.60 14.20
N VAL A 881 6.17 53.19 14.42
CA VAL A 881 5.02 53.57 13.59
C VAL A 881 3.85 54.00 14.47
N GLN A 882 3.28 55.16 14.19
CA GLN A 882 2.04 55.65 14.78
C GLN A 882 0.91 55.63 13.75
N LYS A 883 -0.28 55.17 14.14
CA LYS A 883 -1.47 55.08 13.28
C LYS A 883 -2.63 55.90 13.83
N ARG A 884 -3.20 56.81 13.03
CA ARG A 884 -4.33 57.68 13.46
C ARG A 884 -5.42 57.88 12.40
N ASP A 885 -6.54 58.45 12.83
CA ASP A 885 -7.52 59.16 12.00
C ASP A 885 -6.88 60.45 11.48
N ARG A 886 -7.07 60.76 10.20
CA ARG A 886 -6.48 61.92 9.50
C ARG A 886 -7.14 63.25 9.87
N ASP A 887 -8.42 63.22 10.23
CA ASP A 887 -9.27 64.39 10.43
C ASP A 887 -9.48 64.69 11.93
N THR A 888 -9.42 63.68 12.82
CA THR A 888 -9.49 63.87 14.29
C THR A 888 -8.14 63.70 15.01
N LEU A 889 -7.15 63.04 14.40
CA LEU A 889 -5.87 62.65 15.01
C LEU A 889 -5.98 61.66 16.19
N GLU A 890 -7.14 61.02 16.37
CA GLU A 890 -7.33 59.92 17.32
C GLU A 890 -6.60 58.66 16.83
N ASP A 891 -5.90 57.96 17.73
CA ASP A 891 -5.08 56.79 17.37
C ASP A 891 -5.94 55.56 17.00
N LEU A 892 -5.48 54.75 16.04
CA LEU A 892 -6.24 53.62 15.47
C LEU A 892 -5.54 52.29 15.70
N SER A 893 -6.13 51.50 16.60
CA SER A 893 -5.74 50.12 16.91
C SER A 893 -6.24 49.12 15.85
N GLY A 894 -5.64 47.92 15.83
CA GLY A 894 -6.09 46.81 14.99
C GLY A 894 -5.78 46.97 13.49
N VAL A 895 -4.97 47.95 13.08
CA VAL A 895 -4.57 48.14 11.69
C VAL A 895 -3.32 47.33 11.38
N THR A 896 -3.43 46.40 10.43
CA THR A 896 -2.32 45.52 10.04
C THR A 896 -1.47 46.11 8.92
N PHE A 897 -0.16 46.16 9.16
CA PHE A 897 0.90 46.45 8.19
C PHE A 897 1.68 45.18 7.84
N GLN A 898 2.35 45.18 6.69
CA GLN A 898 3.37 44.21 6.33
C GLN A 898 4.73 44.90 6.12
N LEU A 899 5.79 44.31 6.69
CA LEU A 899 7.18 44.69 6.47
C LEU A 899 7.86 43.69 5.53
N THR A 900 8.51 44.18 4.48
CA THR A 900 9.31 43.37 3.56
C THR A 900 10.71 43.94 3.35
N ALA A 901 11.68 43.11 2.98
CA ALA A 901 13.02 43.55 2.63
C ALA A 901 13.03 44.20 1.24
N LYS A 902 13.53 45.44 1.13
CA LYS A 902 13.59 46.23 -0.12
C LYS A 902 14.74 45.80 -1.01
N GLU A 903 15.74 45.13 -0.47
CA GLU A 903 16.93 44.62 -1.14
C GLU A 903 17.36 43.28 -0.50
N ASP A 904 18.41 42.66 -1.04
CA ASP A 904 19.02 41.48 -0.41
C ASP A 904 19.90 41.97 0.76
N ILE A 905 19.59 41.54 1.99
CA ILE A 905 20.21 42.03 3.23
C ILE A 905 21.21 41.00 3.74
N TYR A 906 22.45 41.42 3.99
CA TYR A 906 23.59 40.53 4.28
C TYR A 906 24.24 40.79 5.66
N SER A 907 24.89 39.76 6.21
CA SER A 907 25.68 39.87 7.45
C SER A 907 26.96 40.69 7.26
N LEU A 908 27.26 41.59 8.21
CA LEU A 908 28.43 42.50 8.21
C LEU A 908 29.68 41.90 8.90
N ASP A 909 29.59 40.63 9.28
CA ASP A 909 30.57 39.86 10.05
C ASP A 909 31.76 39.33 9.22
N GLY A 910 31.72 39.57 7.91
CA GLY A 910 32.67 39.08 6.91
C GLY A 910 32.26 37.76 6.23
N ARG A 911 31.16 37.11 6.66
CA ARG A 911 30.63 35.90 6.00
C ARG A 911 29.87 36.24 4.73
N ASN A 912 29.22 37.40 4.67
CA ASN A 912 28.25 37.79 3.65
C ASN A 912 27.09 36.76 3.56
N THR A 913 26.58 36.32 4.71
CA THR A 913 25.38 35.48 4.80
C THR A 913 24.17 36.30 4.36
N LEU A 914 23.37 35.81 3.42
CA LEU A 914 22.07 36.41 3.08
C LEU A 914 21.08 36.14 4.23
N LEU A 915 20.58 37.19 4.85
CA LEU A 915 19.66 37.14 6.00
C LEU A 915 18.19 37.25 5.57
N TYR A 916 17.92 38.19 4.65
CA TYR A 916 16.60 38.36 4.02
C TYR A 916 16.79 38.67 2.53
N LYS A 917 15.97 38.08 1.67
CA LYS A 917 15.96 38.34 0.24
C LYS A 917 15.01 39.48 -0.13
N LYS A 918 15.32 40.24 -1.19
CA LYS A 918 14.41 41.26 -1.72
C LYS A 918 13.00 40.72 -1.96
N GLY A 919 12.01 41.36 -1.34
CA GLY A 919 10.59 41.01 -1.40
C GLY A 919 10.13 39.98 -0.37
N GLU A 920 11.04 39.43 0.45
CA GLU A 920 10.72 38.53 1.56
C GLU A 920 10.10 39.31 2.72
N ALA A 921 9.17 38.68 3.44
CA ALA A 921 8.49 39.28 4.58
C ALA A 921 9.34 39.14 5.85
N VAL A 922 9.51 40.24 6.58
CA VAL A 922 10.50 40.36 7.66
C VAL A 922 9.80 40.20 9.00
N SER A 923 9.78 38.96 9.50
CA SER A 923 9.24 38.63 10.82
C SER A 923 10.31 38.78 11.90
N MET A 924 10.11 39.72 12.81
CA MET A 924 10.71 39.69 14.15
C MET A 924 9.71 39.01 15.13
N ASP A 925 10.14 38.64 16.33
CA ASP A 925 9.40 37.82 17.31
C ASP A 925 7.94 38.25 17.61
N ILE A 926 7.58 39.51 17.36
CA ILE A 926 6.24 40.09 17.58
C ILE A 926 5.30 39.98 16.37
N SER A 927 5.70 39.28 15.30
CA SER A 927 4.98 39.25 14.01
C SER A 927 4.95 37.87 13.35
N GLU A 928 3.81 37.50 12.79
CA GLU A 928 3.69 36.32 11.92
C GLU A 928 3.80 36.72 10.45
N ASN A 929 4.69 36.08 9.68
CA ASN A 929 4.90 36.32 8.24
C ASN A 929 5.12 37.80 7.86
N GLY A 930 5.82 38.54 8.72
CA GLY A 930 6.09 39.97 8.57
C GLY A 930 4.87 40.88 8.72
N TYR A 931 3.75 40.39 9.26
CA TYR A 931 2.57 41.21 9.58
C TYR A 931 2.64 41.74 11.01
N TYR A 932 2.48 43.06 11.16
CA TYR A 932 2.52 43.79 12.42
C TYR A 932 1.21 44.57 12.59
N VAL A 933 0.57 44.48 13.76
CA VAL A 933 -0.75 45.07 14.02
C VAL A 933 -0.60 46.19 15.04
N THR A 934 -1.28 47.33 14.83
CA THR A 934 -1.24 48.45 15.77
C THR A 934 -1.91 48.11 17.10
N ASN A 935 -1.24 48.44 18.21
CA ASN A 935 -1.74 48.21 19.56
C ASN A 935 -2.91 49.15 19.92
N GLU A 936 -3.44 49.08 21.15
CA GLU A 936 -4.54 49.94 21.63
C GLU A 936 -4.24 51.46 21.57
N LEU A 937 -2.97 51.85 21.46
CA LEU A 937 -2.49 53.23 21.32
C LEU A 937 -2.11 53.59 19.87
N GLY A 938 -2.43 52.73 18.89
CA GLY A 938 -2.09 52.94 17.48
C GLY A 938 -0.62 52.71 17.12
N GLU A 939 0.19 52.17 18.02
CA GLU A 939 1.65 52.02 17.85
C GLU A 939 2.06 50.65 17.28
N ILE A 940 3.18 50.63 16.55
CA ILE A 940 4.02 49.46 16.28
C ILE A 940 5.48 49.85 16.53
N HIS A 941 6.21 49.06 17.32
CA HIS A 941 7.68 49.18 17.47
C HIS A 941 8.34 47.84 17.11
N ILE A 942 9.24 47.87 16.13
CA ILE A 942 10.02 46.74 15.63
C ILE A 942 11.49 47.03 15.92
N SER A 943 12.19 46.16 16.64
CA SER A 943 13.61 46.32 16.98
C SER A 943 14.43 45.08 16.66
N GLY A 944 15.76 45.20 16.71
CA GLY A 944 16.68 44.10 16.41
C GLY A 944 16.81 43.74 14.92
N LEU A 945 16.33 44.60 14.02
CA LEU A 945 16.37 44.36 12.58
C LEU A 945 17.82 44.33 12.07
N PRO A 946 18.18 43.44 11.12
CA PRO A 946 19.45 43.57 10.39
C PRO A 946 19.56 44.91 9.66
N LEU A 947 20.78 45.43 9.50
CA LEU A 947 21.01 46.70 8.80
C LEU A 947 20.83 46.54 7.29
N GLY A 948 19.94 47.34 6.71
CA GLY A 948 19.54 47.27 5.30
C GLY A 948 18.28 48.09 5.02
N LYS A 949 17.71 47.96 3.81
CA LYS A 949 16.50 48.69 3.40
C LYS A 949 15.24 47.82 3.43
N TYR A 950 14.13 48.43 3.83
CA TYR A 950 12.83 47.80 4.00
C TYR A 950 11.70 48.61 3.35
N GLU A 951 10.57 47.96 3.07
CA GLU A 951 9.30 48.56 2.65
C GLU A 951 8.23 48.17 3.68
N LEU A 952 7.47 49.16 4.19
CA LEU A 952 6.33 48.95 5.07
C LEU A 952 5.04 49.40 4.36
N LYS A 953 3.97 48.60 4.42
CA LYS A 953 2.68 48.89 3.77
C LYS A 953 1.49 48.47 4.63
N GLU A 954 0.45 49.30 4.70
CA GLU A 954 -0.85 48.92 5.27
C GLU A 954 -1.56 47.90 4.36
N VAL A 955 -1.99 46.76 4.94
CA VAL A 955 -2.56 45.64 4.18
C VAL A 955 -4.05 45.38 4.47
N GLN A 956 -4.54 45.75 5.65
CA GLN A 956 -5.92 45.54 6.08
C GLN A 956 -6.76 46.83 5.96
N GLU A 957 -8.07 46.68 5.75
CA GLU A 957 -9.05 47.77 5.76
C GLU A 957 -9.72 47.84 7.13
N LEU A 958 -9.97 49.06 7.62
CA LEU A 958 -10.63 49.30 8.90
C LEU A 958 -12.06 49.83 8.63
N GLU A 959 -13.06 49.28 9.31
CA GLU A 959 -14.46 49.58 9.01
C GLU A 959 -14.78 51.08 9.13
N GLY A 960 -15.48 51.63 8.14
CA GLY A 960 -15.76 53.06 8.01
C GLY A 960 -14.57 53.94 7.57
N TYR A 961 -13.37 53.37 7.36
CA TYR A 961 -12.18 54.09 6.90
C TYR A 961 -11.70 53.65 5.51
N VAL A 962 -11.14 54.62 4.78
CA VAL A 962 -10.37 54.40 3.56
C VAL A 962 -8.94 54.00 3.93
N LYS A 963 -8.52 52.80 3.51
CA LYS A 963 -7.17 52.25 3.70
C LYS A 963 -6.09 53.08 3.01
N ASN A 964 -4.96 53.22 3.68
CA ASN A 964 -3.80 53.95 3.16
C ASN A 964 -2.92 53.06 2.27
N ASN A 965 -3.12 53.14 0.96
CA ASN A 965 -2.36 52.34 -0.01
C ASN A 965 -0.89 52.78 -0.24
N LYS A 966 -0.36 53.72 0.55
CA LYS A 966 1.03 54.17 0.46
C LYS A 966 2.02 53.11 0.98
N VAL A 967 3.09 52.87 0.21
CA VAL A 967 4.28 52.15 0.67
C VAL A 967 5.27 53.14 1.27
N TYR A 968 5.90 52.75 2.37
CA TYR A 968 6.86 53.56 3.12
C TYR A 968 8.25 52.95 3.01
N ASP A 969 9.16 53.69 2.38
CA ASP A 969 10.57 53.32 2.25
C ASP A 969 11.35 53.60 3.55
N ILE A 970 12.10 52.60 3.99
CA ILE A 970 12.86 52.58 5.23
C ILE A 970 14.31 52.21 4.90
N ASP A 971 15.26 53.00 5.38
CA ASP A 971 16.69 52.80 5.10
C ASP A 971 17.47 52.79 6.42
N LEU A 972 17.89 51.60 6.84
CA LEU A 972 18.67 51.35 8.06
C LEU A 972 20.08 50.84 7.69
N SER A 973 20.62 51.26 6.55
CA SER A 973 21.92 50.81 6.06
C SER A 973 23.07 51.20 6.99
N TYR A 974 24.08 50.34 7.10
CA TYR A 974 25.31 50.63 7.82
C TYR A 974 26.12 51.75 7.14
N ASP A 975 26.57 52.74 7.92
CA ASP A 975 27.28 53.93 7.42
C ASP A 975 28.80 53.90 7.64
N HIS A 976 29.34 52.73 8.02
CA HIS A 976 30.74 52.52 8.42
C HIS A 976 31.19 53.30 9.67
N THR A 977 30.25 53.79 10.49
CA THR A 977 30.56 54.40 11.81
C THR A 977 30.38 53.41 12.96
N ASP A 978 30.91 53.78 14.13
CA ASP A 978 30.79 53.05 15.40
C ASP A 978 29.37 53.06 16.03
N LYS A 979 28.33 53.40 15.28
CA LYS A 979 26.94 53.56 15.76
C LYS A 979 26.26 52.19 15.93
N ILE A 980 25.50 52.04 17.02
CA ILE A 980 24.84 50.76 17.39
C ILE A 980 23.38 50.68 16.90
N ILE A 981 22.59 51.76 17.00
CA ILE A 981 21.14 51.72 16.69
C ILE A 981 20.84 52.58 15.46
N TYR A 982 20.06 52.05 14.51
CA TYR A 982 19.60 52.73 13.29
C TYR A 982 18.07 52.72 13.24
N SER A 983 17.41 53.80 13.69
CA SER A 983 15.96 53.86 13.85
C SER A 983 15.24 54.66 12.75
N LYS A 984 13.94 54.36 12.55
CA LYS A 984 13.05 55.08 11.64
C LYS A 984 11.64 55.29 12.23
N GLU A 985 11.28 56.56 12.41
CA GLU A 985 9.93 56.99 12.81
C GLU A 985 8.99 57.16 11.60
N LEU A 986 7.71 56.81 11.77
CA LEU A 986 6.61 56.97 10.80
C LEU A 986 5.28 57.37 11.49
N ASP A 987 4.51 58.27 10.88
CA ASP A 987 3.11 58.57 11.26
C ASP A 987 2.20 58.33 10.03
N VAL A 988 1.07 57.63 10.23
CA VAL A 988 0.26 57.02 9.17
C VAL A 988 -1.23 57.27 9.42
N LEU A 989 -1.88 58.01 8.51
CA LEU A 989 -3.22 58.55 8.70
C LEU A 989 -4.27 57.92 7.75
N ASN A 990 -5.45 57.55 8.26
CA ASN A 990 -6.59 57.07 7.46
C ASN A 990 -7.79 58.03 7.56
N LYS A 991 -8.63 58.09 6.52
CA LYS A 991 -9.78 59.01 6.44
C LYS A 991 -11.09 58.22 6.48
N LYS A 992 -12.09 58.68 7.25
CA LYS A 992 -13.45 58.11 7.23
C LYS A 992 -14.16 58.31 5.88
N THR A 993 -15.06 57.38 5.53
CA THR A 993 -15.99 57.48 4.40
C THR A 993 -17.02 58.61 4.61
N ALA A 994 -17.69 59.04 3.54
CA ALA A 994 -18.77 60.03 3.62
C ALA A 994 -19.83 59.81 2.52
N THR A 995 -21.09 60.06 2.87
CA THR A 995 -22.26 59.99 1.99
C THR A 995 -23.07 61.27 2.13
N GLU A 996 -23.49 61.85 1.00
CA GLU A 996 -24.36 63.00 0.85
C GLU A 996 -25.74 62.53 0.32
N ILE A 997 -26.83 63.00 0.92
CA ILE A 997 -28.20 62.60 0.58
C ILE A 997 -29.09 63.83 0.34
N SER A 998 -29.74 63.83 -0.83
CA SER A 998 -30.66 64.85 -1.35
C SER A 998 -32.06 64.26 -1.61
N LYS A 999 -33.11 65.10 -1.52
CA LYS A 999 -34.52 64.71 -1.67
C LYS A 999 -35.23 65.74 -2.53
N VAL A 1000 -35.51 65.43 -3.79
CA VAL A 1000 -35.82 66.45 -4.81
C VAL A 1000 -37.11 66.20 -5.60
N ASP A 1001 -37.65 67.27 -6.17
CA ASP A 1001 -38.69 67.23 -7.19
C ASP A 1001 -38.22 66.44 -8.43
N ALA A 1002 -38.98 65.42 -8.86
CA ALA A 1002 -38.58 64.58 -10.00
C ALA A 1002 -38.47 65.33 -11.33
N THR A 1003 -39.22 66.43 -11.49
CA THR A 1003 -39.40 67.22 -12.71
C THR A 1003 -38.39 68.38 -12.81
N ASN A 1004 -38.08 69.05 -11.69
CA ASN A 1004 -37.21 70.24 -11.67
C ASN A 1004 -35.98 70.15 -10.75
N GLU A 1005 -35.76 69.02 -10.07
CA GLU A 1005 -34.60 68.70 -9.21
C GLU A 1005 -34.26 69.68 -8.07
N LYS A 1006 -35.21 70.51 -7.63
CA LYS A 1006 -35.05 71.29 -6.39
C LYS A 1006 -35.28 70.41 -5.16
N GLU A 1007 -34.51 70.66 -4.10
CA GLU A 1007 -34.72 70.01 -2.80
C GLU A 1007 -36.12 70.31 -2.24
N LEU A 1008 -36.79 69.26 -1.78
CA LEU A 1008 -38.11 69.25 -1.17
C LEU A 1008 -37.97 69.15 0.35
N GLU A 1009 -38.60 70.06 1.09
CA GLU A 1009 -38.59 70.06 2.55
C GLU A 1009 -39.73 69.25 3.15
N SER A 1010 -39.57 68.82 4.40
CA SER A 1010 -40.58 68.15 5.22
C SER A 1010 -40.92 66.71 4.84
N ALA A 1011 -40.22 66.10 3.87
CA ALA A 1011 -40.25 64.64 3.71
C ALA A 1011 -39.57 63.97 4.91
N LYS A 1012 -40.06 62.80 5.34
CA LYS A 1012 -39.39 62.00 6.38
C LYS A 1012 -38.61 60.86 5.76
N LEU A 1013 -37.37 60.70 6.20
CA LEU A 1013 -36.40 59.78 5.64
C LEU A 1013 -35.75 58.93 6.71
N SER A 1014 -35.66 57.63 6.46
CA SER A 1014 -34.83 56.71 7.24
C SER A 1014 -33.80 56.03 6.34
N LEU A 1015 -32.55 55.98 6.80
CA LEU A 1015 -31.48 55.18 6.21
C LEU A 1015 -31.38 53.86 6.96
N ARG A 1016 -31.39 52.75 6.22
CA ARG A 1016 -31.27 51.39 6.74
C ARG A 1016 -30.09 50.66 6.11
N ASP A 1017 -29.54 49.67 6.81
CA ASP A 1017 -28.54 48.77 6.23
C ASP A 1017 -29.18 47.69 5.32
N GLU A 1018 -28.35 46.85 4.73
CA GLU A 1018 -28.78 45.76 3.83
C GLU A 1018 -29.62 44.67 4.55
N ASP A 1019 -29.57 44.60 5.88
CA ASP A 1019 -30.38 43.72 6.73
C ASP A 1019 -31.68 44.40 7.24
N GLY A 1020 -31.87 45.70 6.94
CA GLY A 1020 -33.06 46.49 7.27
C GLY A 1020 -33.03 47.22 8.62
N ASN A 1021 -31.92 47.15 9.36
CA ASN A 1021 -31.77 47.85 10.64
C ASN A 1021 -31.68 49.37 10.40
N LEU A 1022 -32.21 50.17 11.33
CA LEU A 1022 -32.11 51.62 11.26
C LEU A 1022 -30.67 52.09 11.53
N VAL A 1023 -30.11 52.86 10.60
CA VAL A 1023 -28.79 53.48 10.70
C VAL A 1023 -28.93 54.94 11.17
N GLU A 1024 -29.80 55.71 10.53
CA GLU A 1024 -30.08 57.12 10.88
C GLU A 1024 -31.48 57.52 10.37
N GLU A 1025 -32.15 58.47 11.03
CA GLU A 1025 -33.45 59.03 10.61
C GLU A 1025 -33.44 60.57 10.68
N TRP A 1026 -34.04 61.23 9.69
CA TRP A 1026 -34.14 62.69 9.65
C TRP A 1026 -35.37 63.19 8.86
N THR A 1027 -35.55 64.51 8.81
CA THR A 1027 -36.55 65.18 7.98
C THR A 1027 -35.83 66.08 6.98
N SER A 1028 -36.26 66.09 5.72
CA SER A 1028 -35.58 66.79 4.64
C SER A 1028 -35.64 68.33 4.78
N THR A 1029 -34.60 69.00 4.32
CA THR A 1029 -34.44 70.45 4.34
C THR A 1029 -33.97 70.94 2.96
N LYS A 1030 -33.76 72.26 2.76
CA LYS A 1030 -33.11 72.78 1.54
C LYS A 1030 -31.62 72.42 1.41
N ASP A 1031 -30.98 71.91 2.47
CA ASP A 1031 -29.58 71.54 2.49
C ASP A 1031 -29.39 70.00 2.48
N VAL A 1032 -28.31 69.56 1.83
CA VAL A 1032 -27.91 68.15 1.67
C VAL A 1032 -27.49 67.55 3.03
N HIS A 1033 -28.02 66.39 3.38
CA HIS A 1033 -27.68 65.68 4.61
C HIS A 1033 -26.38 64.87 4.43
N ILE A 1034 -25.49 64.82 5.43
CA ILE A 1034 -24.15 64.19 5.29
C ILE A 1034 -23.85 63.23 6.45
N ILE A 1035 -23.70 61.95 6.09
CA ILE A 1035 -23.40 60.84 7.02
C ILE A 1035 -21.96 60.38 6.81
N ARG A 1036 -21.24 59.99 7.87
CA ARG A 1036 -19.81 59.62 7.82
C ARG A 1036 -19.55 58.28 8.51
N GLY A 1037 -18.59 57.52 7.99
CA GLY A 1037 -18.20 56.22 8.55
C GLY A 1037 -19.08 55.03 8.11
N LEU A 1038 -20.01 55.22 7.17
CA LEU A 1038 -20.72 54.10 6.53
C LEU A 1038 -19.73 53.17 5.82
N VAL A 1039 -19.95 51.86 5.86
CA VAL A 1039 -18.95 50.87 5.45
C VAL A 1039 -18.81 50.85 3.92
N SER A 1040 -17.58 51.00 3.41
CA SER A 1040 -17.27 50.91 1.97
C SER A 1040 -17.82 49.62 1.35
N GLY A 1041 -18.36 49.71 0.13
CA GLY A 1041 -18.89 48.58 -0.62
C GLY A 1041 -20.19 47.98 -0.08
N LYS A 1042 -20.70 48.44 1.08
CA LYS A 1042 -21.98 47.98 1.64
C LYS A 1042 -23.16 48.74 1.05
N LYS A 1043 -24.29 48.04 0.93
CA LYS A 1043 -25.56 48.65 0.52
C LYS A 1043 -26.28 49.24 1.70
N TYR A 1044 -27.00 50.32 1.42
CA TYR A 1044 -27.92 50.97 2.34
C TYR A 1044 -29.19 51.33 1.58
N ILE A 1045 -30.32 51.32 2.28
CA ILE A 1045 -31.66 51.58 1.74
C ILE A 1045 -32.14 52.91 2.34
N LEU A 1046 -32.30 53.91 1.48
CA LEU A 1046 -32.99 55.16 1.83
C LEU A 1046 -34.49 54.95 1.59
N HIS A 1047 -35.28 55.04 2.65
CA HIS A 1047 -36.74 54.89 2.64
C HIS A 1047 -37.41 56.26 2.87
N GLU A 1048 -38.57 56.48 2.25
CA GLU A 1048 -39.46 57.61 2.58
C GLU A 1048 -40.58 57.15 3.50
N ASP A 1049 -40.51 57.56 4.76
CA ASP A 1049 -41.53 57.30 5.76
C ASP A 1049 -42.75 58.25 5.63
N LEU A 1050 -42.61 59.40 4.94
CA LEU A 1050 -43.72 60.32 4.63
C LEU A 1050 -43.37 61.34 3.53
N ALA A 1051 -44.22 61.42 2.49
CA ALA A 1051 -44.10 62.33 1.35
C ALA A 1051 -44.50 63.81 1.61
N PRO A 1052 -43.96 64.78 0.85
CA PRO A 1052 -44.43 66.16 0.83
C PRO A 1052 -45.86 66.32 0.26
N LEU A 1053 -46.60 67.32 0.74
CA LEU A 1053 -47.98 67.58 0.29
C LEU A 1053 -48.04 67.93 -1.22
N GLY A 1054 -48.95 67.25 -1.93
CA GLY A 1054 -49.16 67.41 -3.39
C GLY A 1054 -48.34 66.45 -4.27
N TYR A 1055 -47.42 65.69 -3.66
CA TYR A 1055 -46.61 64.67 -4.31
C TYR A 1055 -47.08 63.27 -3.94
N ALA A 1056 -46.73 62.29 -4.78
CA ALA A 1056 -46.88 60.87 -4.50
C ALA A 1056 -45.63 60.32 -3.79
N THR A 1057 -45.81 59.29 -2.96
CA THR A 1057 -44.73 58.72 -2.12
C THR A 1057 -43.63 58.07 -2.96
N ALA A 1058 -42.37 58.41 -2.67
CA ALA A 1058 -41.21 57.84 -3.37
C ALA A 1058 -40.98 56.36 -3.00
N SER A 1059 -40.50 55.57 -3.96
CA SER A 1059 -40.00 54.22 -3.71
C SER A 1059 -38.55 54.24 -3.20
N ASP A 1060 -38.21 53.27 -2.36
CA ASP A 1060 -36.90 53.09 -1.74
C ASP A 1060 -35.71 53.24 -2.70
N VAL A 1061 -34.74 54.07 -2.32
CA VAL A 1061 -33.49 54.25 -3.06
C VAL A 1061 -32.39 53.44 -2.37
N THR A 1062 -32.15 52.24 -2.90
CA THR A 1062 -30.98 51.44 -2.51
C THR A 1062 -29.73 51.99 -3.20
N PHE A 1063 -28.68 52.26 -2.44
CA PHE A 1063 -27.37 52.68 -2.95
C PHE A 1063 -26.24 51.85 -2.32
N THR A 1064 -25.00 52.08 -2.75
CA THR A 1064 -23.79 51.43 -2.22
C THR A 1064 -22.76 52.51 -1.92
N VAL A 1065 -22.03 52.40 -0.79
CA VAL A 1065 -20.98 53.37 -0.44
C VAL A 1065 -19.75 53.13 -1.31
N ASN A 1066 -19.25 54.19 -1.95
CA ASN A 1066 -18.13 54.13 -2.89
C ASN A 1066 -16.85 53.57 -2.23
N GLU A 1067 -16.37 52.43 -2.74
CA GLU A 1067 -15.18 51.72 -2.22
C GLU A 1067 -13.90 52.56 -2.32
N ASP A 1068 -13.81 53.50 -3.28
CA ASP A 1068 -12.65 54.39 -3.48
C ASP A 1068 -12.53 55.52 -2.45
N GLY A 1069 -13.52 55.66 -1.54
CA GLY A 1069 -13.51 56.71 -0.51
C GLY A 1069 -13.88 58.11 -1.00
N SER A 1070 -14.35 58.23 -2.25
CA SER A 1070 -15.05 59.42 -2.75
C SER A 1070 -16.39 59.61 -2.03
N VAL A 1071 -16.96 60.82 -2.10
CA VAL A 1071 -18.24 61.09 -1.42
C VAL A 1071 -19.36 60.46 -2.24
N THR A 1072 -20.05 59.50 -1.63
CA THR A 1072 -21.22 58.83 -2.24
C THR A 1072 -22.36 59.84 -2.27
N LYS A 1073 -23.05 60.02 -3.41
CA LYS A 1073 -24.13 61.00 -3.57
C LYS A 1073 -25.43 60.32 -3.95
N VAL A 1074 -26.47 60.51 -3.14
CA VAL A 1074 -27.77 59.82 -3.25
C VAL A 1074 -28.86 60.86 -3.49
N LYS A 1075 -29.75 60.61 -4.45
CA LYS A 1075 -30.96 61.40 -4.68
C LYS A 1075 -32.20 60.50 -4.61
N MET A 1076 -33.18 60.91 -3.84
CA MET A 1076 -34.57 60.41 -3.89
C MET A 1076 -35.47 61.45 -4.55
N LYS A 1077 -36.52 61.00 -5.27
CA LYS A 1077 -37.29 61.82 -6.21
C LYS A 1077 -38.80 61.57 -6.11
N ASP A 1078 -39.57 62.66 -6.13
CA ASP A 1078 -41.04 62.61 -5.96
C ASP A 1078 -41.76 63.16 -7.19
N GLU A 1079 -42.86 62.53 -7.58
CA GLU A 1079 -43.70 63.01 -8.66
C GLU A 1079 -44.94 63.74 -8.14
N ILE A 1080 -45.24 64.90 -8.74
CA ILE A 1080 -46.50 65.62 -8.50
C ILE A 1080 -47.69 64.82 -9.07
N THR A 1081 -48.82 64.78 -8.36
CA THR A 1081 -50.04 64.07 -8.78
C THR A 1081 -50.71 64.77 -9.98
N LYS A 1082 -51.43 64.02 -10.82
CA LYS A 1082 -52.00 64.53 -12.09
C LYS A 1082 -53.38 63.92 -12.39
N VAL A 1083 -54.33 64.73 -12.85
CA VAL A 1083 -55.71 64.32 -13.19
C VAL A 1083 -56.16 64.91 -14.52
N ASP A 1084 -56.78 64.10 -15.36
CA ASP A 1084 -57.48 64.47 -16.60
C ASP A 1084 -59.00 64.37 -16.40
N ILE A 1085 -59.76 65.36 -16.90
CA ILE A 1085 -61.22 65.42 -16.80
C ILE A 1085 -61.87 65.59 -18.17
N SER A 1086 -62.62 64.56 -18.60
CA SER A 1086 -63.38 64.49 -19.86
C SER A 1086 -64.88 64.74 -19.66
N LYS A 1087 -65.57 65.20 -20.72
CA LYS A 1087 -67.01 65.48 -20.73
C LYS A 1087 -67.65 64.97 -22.02
N VAL A 1088 -68.22 63.76 -21.97
CA VAL A 1088 -68.58 63.00 -23.19
C VAL A 1088 -70.08 62.71 -23.34
N ASP A 1089 -70.51 62.44 -24.56
CA ASP A 1089 -71.81 61.83 -24.85
C ASP A 1089 -71.84 60.42 -24.25
N ALA A 1090 -72.82 60.14 -23.38
CA ALA A 1090 -73.00 58.85 -22.72
C ALA A 1090 -73.28 57.70 -23.72
N THR A 1091 -73.76 58.02 -24.91
CA THR A 1091 -74.14 57.10 -25.99
C THR A 1091 -73.02 56.89 -27.00
N THR A 1092 -72.40 57.95 -27.51
CA THR A 1092 -71.33 57.84 -28.53
C THR A 1092 -69.90 57.91 -27.97
N GLY A 1093 -69.72 58.25 -26.70
CA GLY A 1093 -68.42 58.30 -26.03
C GLY A 1093 -67.49 59.41 -26.49
N LYS A 1094 -67.99 60.40 -27.24
CA LYS A 1094 -67.21 61.52 -27.78
C LYS A 1094 -67.29 62.75 -26.88
N GLU A 1095 -66.19 63.48 -26.74
CA GLU A 1095 -66.16 64.77 -26.04
C GLU A 1095 -67.20 65.74 -26.59
N ILE A 1096 -67.94 66.41 -25.71
CA ILE A 1096 -68.92 67.43 -26.04
C ILE A 1096 -68.36 68.80 -25.65
N GLU A 1097 -68.24 69.68 -26.63
CA GLU A 1097 -67.76 71.05 -26.47
C GLU A 1097 -68.87 71.96 -25.93
N GLY A 1098 -68.54 72.82 -24.95
CA GLY A 1098 -69.41 73.89 -24.47
C GLY A 1098 -70.16 73.67 -23.16
N ALA A 1099 -69.95 72.55 -22.45
CA ALA A 1099 -70.39 72.39 -21.07
C ALA A 1099 -69.58 73.29 -20.13
N LYS A 1100 -70.16 73.78 -19.02
CA LYS A 1100 -69.42 74.48 -17.96
C LYS A 1100 -69.22 73.59 -16.75
N LEU A 1101 -67.97 73.48 -16.30
CA LEU A 1101 -67.56 72.55 -15.26
C LEU A 1101 -66.81 73.26 -14.13
N THR A 1102 -67.04 72.80 -12.91
CA THR A 1102 -66.37 73.28 -11.70
C THR A 1102 -65.94 72.11 -10.82
N LEU A 1103 -64.67 72.07 -10.43
CA LEU A 1103 -64.12 71.13 -9.46
C LEU A 1103 -64.08 71.78 -8.06
N LYS A 1104 -64.60 71.07 -7.06
CA LYS A 1104 -64.61 71.50 -5.65
C LYS A 1104 -63.93 70.46 -4.75
N ASP A 1105 -63.39 70.91 -3.63
CA ASP A 1105 -63.00 70.04 -2.52
C ASP A 1105 -64.25 69.48 -1.84
N LYS A 1106 -64.32 68.16 -1.58
CA LYS A 1106 -65.52 67.55 -1.00
C LYS A 1106 -65.72 67.90 0.48
N GLU A 1107 -64.66 68.18 1.21
CA GLU A 1107 -64.72 68.42 2.67
C GLU A 1107 -64.91 69.89 3.00
N THR A 1108 -64.28 70.81 2.25
CA THR A 1108 -64.43 72.26 2.47
C THR A 1108 -65.50 72.91 1.59
N GLY A 1109 -65.85 72.30 0.45
CA GLY A 1109 -66.76 72.86 -0.54
C GLY A 1109 -66.16 74.00 -1.38
N GLU A 1110 -64.89 74.34 -1.17
CA GLU A 1110 -64.19 75.39 -1.92
C GLU A 1110 -63.93 74.97 -3.37
N VAL A 1111 -63.98 75.93 -4.28
CA VAL A 1111 -63.66 75.70 -5.70
C VAL A 1111 -62.16 75.59 -5.86
N VAL A 1112 -61.72 74.47 -6.44
CA VAL A 1112 -60.33 74.22 -6.84
C VAL A 1112 -60.09 74.85 -8.21
N GLU A 1113 -60.97 74.60 -9.18
CA GLU A 1113 -60.87 75.17 -10.53
C GLU A 1113 -62.24 75.16 -11.26
N SER A 1114 -62.43 76.06 -12.23
CA SER A 1114 -63.63 76.10 -13.10
C SER A 1114 -63.24 76.39 -14.55
N TRP A 1115 -63.82 75.66 -15.50
CA TRP A 1115 -63.53 75.78 -16.94
C TRP A 1115 -64.76 75.51 -17.82
N THR A 1116 -64.56 75.40 -19.13
CA THR A 1116 -65.59 75.05 -20.13
C THR A 1116 -65.03 73.93 -21.00
N SER A 1117 -65.82 72.89 -21.28
CA SER A 1117 -65.35 71.70 -22.00
C SER A 1117 -64.97 72.01 -23.45
N GLY A 1118 -63.80 71.50 -23.85
CA GLY A 1118 -63.30 71.56 -25.22
C GLY A 1118 -63.60 70.27 -25.99
N LYS A 1119 -62.68 69.92 -26.89
CA LYS A 1119 -62.68 68.65 -27.66
C LYS A 1119 -61.66 67.63 -27.14
N GLU A 1120 -60.97 67.96 -26.05
CA GLU A 1120 -59.94 67.19 -25.36
C GLU A 1120 -60.11 67.37 -23.84
N PRO A 1121 -59.55 66.48 -22.99
CA PRO A 1121 -59.70 66.55 -21.54
C PRO A 1121 -58.97 67.76 -20.92
N HIS A 1122 -59.45 68.23 -19.76
CA HIS A 1122 -58.78 69.27 -18.98
C HIS A 1122 -57.86 68.66 -17.91
N ARG A 1123 -56.64 69.19 -17.77
CA ARG A 1123 -55.58 68.66 -16.89
C ARG A 1123 -55.36 69.53 -15.66
N ILE A 1124 -55.30 68.90 -14.49
CA ILE A 1124 -55.02 69.51 -13.19
C ILE A 1124 -53.88 68.73 -12.51
N GLU A 1125 -52.96 69.41 -11.81
CA GLU A 1125 -51.81 68.79 -11.14
C GLU A 1125 -51.67 69.28 -9.68
N GLY A 1126 -51.07 68.47 -8.81
CA GLY A 1126 -50.78 68.82 -7.40
C GLY A 1126 -51.94 68.64 -6.42
N LEU A 1127 -52.96 67.85 -6.76
CA LEU A 1127 -54.07 67.52 -5.86
C LEU A 1127 -53.63 66.51 -4.78
N THR A 1128 -54.08 66.70 -3.54
CA THR A 1128 -53.58 65.93 -2.40
C THR A 1128 -53.99 64.46 -2.47
N VAL A 1129 -53.01 63.57 -2.38
CA VAL A 1129 -53.18 62.11 -2.28
C VAL A 1129 -54.21 61.74 -1.21
N SER A 1130 -55.06 60.75 -1.50
CA SER A 1130 -56.19 60.28 -0.71
C SER A 1130 -57.29 61.30 -0.41
N LYS A 1131 -57.20 62.56 -0.88
CA LYS A 1131 -58.28 63.55 -0.74
C LYS A 1131 -59.32 63.39 -1.87
N THR A 1132 -60.57 63.72 -1.55
CA THR A 1132 -61.74 63.54 -2.44
C THR A 1132 -62.29 64.88 -2.91
N TYR A 1133 -62.61 64.94 -4.20
CA TYR A 1133 -63.07 66.13 -4.92
C TYR A 1133 -64.40 65.84 -5.66
N VAL A 1134 -65.14 66.90 -5.98
CA VAL A 1134 -66.47 66.84 -6.62
C VAL A 1134 -66.47 67.69 -7.89
N LEU A 1135 -66.73 67.05 -9.02
CA LEU A 1135 -66.92 67.69 -10.32
C LEU A 1135 -68.40 67.98 -10.55
N HIS A 1136 -68.75 69.25 -10.79
CA HIS A 1136 -70.11 69.75 -10.99
C HIS A 1136 -70.29 70.30 -12.41
N GLU A 1137 -71.48 70.12 -13.02
CA GLU A 1137 -71.84 70.81 -14.27
C GLU A 1137 -72.75 72.01 -14.00
N ASP A 1138 -72.22 73.21 -14.21
CA ASP A 1138 -72.95 74.47 -14.05
C ASP A 1138 -73.90 74.77 -15.24
N LEU A 1139 -73.62 74.22 -16.44
CA LEU A 1139 -74.44 74.39 -17.65
C LEU A 1139 -74.14 73.34 -18.74
N ALA A 1140 -75.18 72.71 -19.30
CA ALA A 1140 -75.06 71.67 -20.32
C ALA A 1140 -75.16 72.16 -21.79
N PRO A 1141 -74.55 71.44 -22.74
CA PRO A 1141 -74.56 71.76 -24.16
C PRO A 1141 -75.87 71.38 -24.87
N ALA A 1142 -76.17 72.07 -25.98
CA ALA A 1142 -77.47 72.01 -26.65
C ALA A 1142 -77.77 70.62 -27.27
N GLY A 1143 -78.92 70.05 -26.91
CA GLY A 1143 -79.41 68.74 -27.37
C GLY A 1143 -79.41 67.67 -26.27
N TYR A 1144 -78.59 67.86 -25.24
CA TYR A 1144 -78.38 66.95 -24.12
C TYR A 1144 -79.17 67.39 -22.87
N ASN A 1145 -79.11 66.59 -21.80
CA ASN A 1145 -79.59 66.96 -20.47
C ASN A 1145 -78.37 67.21 -19.55
N VAL A 1146 -78.52 68.02 -18.50
CA VAL A 1146 -77.46 68.29 -17.51
C VAL A 1146 -77.07 67.02 -16.76
N ALA A 1147 -75.78 66.78 -16.60
CA ALA A 1147 -75.21 65.68 -15.83
C ALA A 1147 -75.42 65.85 -14.31
N SER A 1148 -75.26 64.75 -13.58
CA SER A 1148 -75.11 64.79 -12.12
C SER A 1148 -73.63 64.76 -11.74
N ASP A 1149 -73.32 65.35 -10.59
CA ASP A 1149 -71.95 65.52 -10.08
C ASP A 1149 -71.17 64.18 -10.01
N VAL A 1150 -69.87 64.26 -10.29
CA VAL A 1150 -68.95 63.12 -10.25
C VAL A 1150 -67.92 63.34 -9.14
N GLU A 1151 -68.00 62.53 -8.10
CA GLU A 1151 -67.01 62.50 -7.01
C GLU A 1151 -65.85 61.55 -7.34
N PHE A 1152 -64.63 61.93 -6.98
CA PHE A 1152 -63.44 61.07 -7.14
C PHE A 1152 -62.36 61.38 -6.10
N THR A 1153 -61.52 60.38 -5.81
CA THR A 1153 -60.42 60.45 -4.82
C THR A 1153 -59.08 60.30 -5.52
N ILE A 1154 -58.08 61.09 -5.11
CA ILE A 1154 -56.73 61.02 -5.68
C ILE A 1154 -56.01 59.78 -5.14
N SER A 1155 -55.55 58.91 -6.04
CA SER A 1155 -54.67 57.78 -5.71
C SER A 1155 -53.23 58.25 -5.49
N ASP A 1156 -52.45 57.51 -4.69
CA ASP A 1156 -51.02 57.77 -4.48
C ASP A 1156 -50.20 57.38 -5.72
N THR A 1157 -50.15 58.27 -6.71
CA THR A 1157 -49.39 58.08 -7.96
C THR A 1157 -49.16 59.39 -8.70
N GLY A 1158 -47.99 59.52 -9.33
CA GLY A 1158 -47.66 60.56 -10.32
C GLY A 1158 -48.28 60.31 -11.71
N GLU A 1159 -48.87 59.13 -11.95
CA GLU A 1159 -49.60 58.83 -13.19
C GLU A 1159 -50.86 59.69 -13.33
N VAL A 1160 -51.31 59.85 -14.59
CA VAL A 1160 -52.45 60.70 -14.95
C VAL A 1160 -53.76 59.94 -14.74
N GLN A 1161 -54.42 60.25 -13.62
CA GLN A 1161 -55.70 59.69 -13.22
C GLN A 1161 -56.82 60.29 -14.10
N LYS A 1162 -57.89 59.54 -14.42
CA LYS A 1162 -58.92 60.00 -15.38
C LYS A 1162 -60.33 59.98 -14.80
N VAL A 1163 -61.01 61.12 -14.93
CA VAL A 1163 -62.40 61.35 -14.52
C VAL A 1163 -63.24 61.67 -15.76
N VAL A 1164 -64.44 61.11 -15.84
CA VAL A 1164 -65.32 61.28 -17.01
C VAL A 1164 -66.75 61.57 -16.56
N MET A 1165 -67.25 62.75 -16.90
CA MET A 1165 -68.66 63.12 -16.76
C MET A 1165 -69.40 62.92 -18.10
N LYS A 1166 -70.70 62.58 -18.06
CA LYS A 1166 -71.43 62.09 -19.25
C LYS A 1166 -72.86 62.62 -19.38
N ASP A 1167 -73.28 62.89 -20.62
CA ASP A 1167 -74.64 63.37 -20.94
C ASP A 1167 -75.42 62.41 -21.85
N GLU A 1168 -76.70 62.14 -21.55
CA GLU A 1168 -77.51 61.19 -22.32
C GLU A 1168 -78.24 61.80 -23.53
N ALA A 1169 -78.23 61.05 -24.64
CA ALA A 1169 -79.07 61.24 -25.82
C ALA A 1169 -80.31 60.32 -25.78
N LYS A 1170 -81.22 60.42 -26.76
CA LYS A 1170 -82.59 59.84 -26.71
C LYS A 1170 -82.73 58.62 -27.68
N PRO A 1171 -83.53 57.55 -27.38
CA PRO A 1171 -83.00 56.16 -27.45
C PRO A 1171 -83.68 55.13 -28.40
N VAL A 1172 -83.03 53.97 -28.62
CA VAL A 1172 -83.51 52.68 -29.22
C VAL A 1172 -82.77 51.47 -28.55
N VAL A 1173 -83.23 50.20 -28.63
CA VAL A 1173 -82.84 49.00 -27.79
C VAL A 1173 -82.41 47.74 -28.63
N VAL A 1174 -82.01 46.52 -28.15
CA VAL A 1174 -82.31 45.67 -26.94
C VAL A 1174 -81.24 44.54 -26.65
N LYS A 1175 -81.13 44.06 -25.38
CA LYS A 1175 -80.93 42.67 -24.77
C LYS A 1175 -80.30 41.46 -25.54
N THR A 1176 -79.74 40.34 -24.99
CA THR A 1176 -79.26 39.71 -23.68
C THR A 1176 -78.60 38.33 -24.03
N GLY A 1177 -77.94 37.48 -23.19
CA GLY A 1177 -77.51 37.47 -21.76
C GLY A 1177 -77.18 36.04 -21.22
N ASP A 1178 -76.29 35.94 -20.21
CA ASP A 1178 -75.97 34.88 -19.18
C ASP A 1178 -75.54 33.42 -19.59
N ASP A 1179 -74.73 32.63 -18.85
CA ASP A 1179 -74.21 32.69 -17.44
C ASP A 1179 -72.84 31.95 -17.22
N THR A 1180 -72.07 32.30 -16.15
CA THR A 1180 -70.96 31.64 -15.34
C THR A 1180 -70.02 30.50 -15.87
N ASP A 1181 -68.78 30.25 -15.38
CA ASP A 1181 -67.92 30.77 -14.27
C ASP A 1181 -66.38 30.56 -14.46
N TYR A 1182 -65.57 31.23 -13.62
CA TYR A 1182 -64.19 31.01 -13.12
C TYR A 1182 -62.88 30.95 -13.97
N LYS A 1183 -61.95 31.80 -13.49
CA LYS A 1183 -60.46 31.74 -13.39
C LYS A 1183 -59.54 32.24 -14.52
N SER A 1184 -58.86 33.33 -14.16
CA SER A 1184 -57.65 33.97 -14.68
C SER A 1184 -56.45 33.00 -14.83
N LEU A 1185 -55.63 33.10 -15.89
CA LEU A 1185 -54.50 34.04 -16.14
C LEU A 1185 -53.27 33.81 -15.21
N SER A 1186 -52.02 33.93 -15.68
CA SER A 1186 -51.52 34.13 -17.06
C SER A 1186 -50.01 33.82 -17.18
N ALA A 1187 -49.55 33.51 -18.40
CA ALA A 1187 -48.15 33.56 -18.78
C ALA A 1187 -47.98 34.27 -20.14
N LEU A 1188 -47.68 35.56 -20.07
CA LEU A 1188 -47.00 36.33 -21.14
C LEU A 1188 -45.50 36.00 -21.05
N LEU A 1189 -44.62 36.09 -22.05
CA LEU A 1189 -44.66 36.25 -23.52
C LEU A 1189 -43.34 35.58 -24.04
N ILE A 1190 -42.94 35.54 -25.31
CA ILE A 1190 -43.33 36.25 -26.54
C ILE A 1190 -43.27 35.31 -27.76
N ALA A 1191 -43.77 35.76 -28.91
CA ALA A 1191 -43.73 35.04 -30.20
C ALA A 1191 -42.42 35.35 -30.98
N SER A 1192 -42.10 34.81 -32.17
CA SER A 1192 -42.99 34.41 -33.27
C SER A 1192 -42.29 33.62 -34.40
N GLY A 1193 -43.07 32.74 -35.03
CA GLY A 1193 -42.99 32.39 -36.46
C GLY A 1193 -41.88 31.43 -36.93
N LEU A 1194 -42.08 30.67 -38.03
CA LEU A 1194 -43.33 30.35 -38.74
C LEU A 1194 -43.15 29.04 -39.56
N LEU A 1195 -44.25 28.47 -40.08
CA LEU A 1195 -44.31 27.14 -40.70
C LEU A 1195 -43.34 26.93 -41.87
N ILE A 1196 -42.92 25.67 -42.07
CA ILE A 1196 -42.50 25.16 -43.39
C ILE A 1196 -43.48 24.06 -43.82
N ALA A 1197 -44.04 24.22 -45.02
CA ALA A 1197 -44.81 23.19 -45.73
C ALA A 1197 -44.49 23.24 -47.24
N ALA A 1198 -43.29 22.79 -47.65
CA ALA A 1198 -42.90 22.76 -49.05
C ALA A 1198 -41.90 21.64 -49.41
N VAL A 1199 -42.33 20.79 -50.36
CA VAL A 1199 -41.54 20.12 -51.41
C VAL A 1199 -40.43 19.13 -51.01
N ILE A 1200 -40.70 17.86 -51.31
CA ILE A 1200 -39.69 16.83 -51.61
C ILE A 1200 -39.09 17.08 -53.00
N CYS A 1201 -37.79 17.39 -53.09
CA CYS A 1201 -36.89 17.03 -54.21
C CYS A 1201 -35.44 17.47 -53.88
N LYS A 1202 -34.51 16.61 -53.43
CA LYS A 1202 -33.86 15.47 -54.12
C LYS A 1202 -33.07 15.89 -55.37
N ILE A 1203 -31.74 16.11 -55.23
CA ILE A 1203 -30.66 15.62 -56.12
C ILE A 1203 -29.27 16.16 -55.71
N LYS A 1204 -28.24 15.28 -55.72
CA LYS A 1204 -26.75 15.47 -55.77
C LYS A 1204 -26.11 16.63 -54.99
N ARG A 1205 -25.09 16.45 -54.12
CA ARG A 1205 -23.87 15.58 -54.09
C ARG A 1205 -22.75 16.07 -55.03
N GLY A 1206 -21.67 16.57 -54.43
CA GLY A 1206 -20.46 17.07 -55.08
C GLY A 1206 -20.44 18.61 -55.15
N LYS A 1207 -19.29 19.27 -55.03
CA LYS A 1207 -17.92 18.76 -54.82
C LYS A 1207 -17.00 19.97 -54.50
N ASP A 1208 -15.90 19.77 -53.76
CA ASP A 1208 -14.74 20.68 -53.58
C ASP A 1208 -15.10 22.11 -53.06
N GLU A 1209 -14.64 22.59 -51.90
CA GLU A 1209 -13.37 22.39 -51.19
C GLU A 1209 -13.55 22.04 -49.69
#